data_AF-A0A8T2M2A8-F1
#
_entry.id   AF-A0A8T2M2A8-F1
#
_cell.length_a   1.000
_cell.length_b   1.000
_cell.length_c   1.000
_cell.angle_alpha   90.00
_cell.angle_beta   90.00
_cell.angle_gamma   90.00
#
_symmetry.space_group_name_H-M   'P 1'
#
loop_
_entity.id
_entity.type
_entity.pdbx_description
1 polymer ?
#
loop_
_entity_poly.entity_id
_entity_poly.type
_entity_poly.pdbx_seq_one_letter_code
_entity_poly.pdbx_strand_id
1 'polypeptide(L)'
;AVLQQQYPEPQSSTPIPQSQYEEAAVGPELPAHPPTCRTQSSSPEQSCRSISAEAEGRIQQLEELLSLKTQENEELKRAHAKRHDRLRLIQTNYRAVKEQLREVEEVQDQPKGRRKRAEPWQLRQENSDAVWNELAFFKRENRKLLNEKAHLEEELDVARVHAAMDRATAQELRLQEQQELQLRDGGNSAAGGALILPSAQRPDKSIKKIEVLERRMVSLEREAEQLRDDNHALQEAGLMLSRERSDLQAALKRAAAREEAELDRLRVQLLGEVQGLEARLQGCRREAAEARRDRTQARHTLLRLRQELGVLRAERDFHRAAAHRWSKANRTRPPTTRARGPTRAHTHSHTHTHPERRPRASSRTHTLSEQRQQRTHSPAKDEWEDMSPDSETEEFSDSLESQPPAQLRNPPAAKGCRYELITPGPRDPVTTHQPYTAPGTVRSDVRRKRRRMKNTALHHRLLCLQQQVAVLQSASRAATERLTQTQTELQTLTHRLQASKHTSQKQACELAVLQQQKAVLEAELEQWRKSRSLSQELPTFTPDPAHPTCTTPSSAPDSAHSTIKQLEADIKQLNSKLKSATSEGNKQRSVNKGLRAELHDRDQRLKELQDKLSHAERDVVMKRQLVEDLRSRMKILQDSESSRRALINDLEKKVKTLVEEASNRKAFIESLKRRLSVANQEKSQSESSGQKLQEDLQKRDQKLAALQVRLVECEGSRAELEEKVCVQVRAASQQHSDALHTLQNQLSLAQRQQEQLRSFTQALVVELSREVQESRAELRKRRRERKKRERADRGVSRSSMQKAQSIAASILNLTHTDLASILHTDQEEEEGDEGGGDWMDHIRHVLQQQVPSAAVLVELVLEKLKELRMLTEELAVFSSTNNQNV
;
A
#
# COMPACT_ATOMS: atom_id res chain seq x y z
N ALA A 1 17.84 9.28 32.38
CA ALA A 1 17.83 9.81 31.00
C ALA A 1 17.53 8.64 30.08
N VAL A 2 16.41 8.57 29.36
CA VAL A 2 15.69 9.59 28.58
C VAL A 2 16.53 10.07 27.39
N LEU A 3 16.26 9.51 26.22
CA LEU A 3 15.56 10.26 25.17
C LEU A 3 14.71 9.29 24.34
N GLN A 4 13.50 9.73 24.01
CA GLN A 4 12.45 8.93 23.40
C GLN A 4 12.00 9.69 22.15
N GLN A 5 12.37 9.21 20.96
CA GLN A 5 11.95 9.84 19.71
C GLN A 5 10.65 9.19 19.20
N GLN A 6 9.58 9.96 19.29
CA GLN A 6 8.28 9.64 18.71
C GLN A 6 8.33 9.92 17.21
N TYR A 7 7.75 9.03 16.40
CA TYR A 7 7.29 9.38 15.06
C TYR A 7 5.76 9.64 15.10
N PRO A 8 5.21 10.58 14.31
CA PRO A 8 3.81 10.98 14.47
C PRO A 8 2.84 10.01 13.78
N GLU A 9 1.67 9.80 14.40
CA GLU A 9 0.53 9.18 13.71
C GLU A 9 -0.17 10.19 12.78
N PRO A 10 -0.66 9.74 11.61
CA PRO A 10 -1.53 10.56 10.76
C PRO A 10 -2.99 10.49 11.24
N GLN A 11 -3.44 11.46 12.03
CA GLN A 11 -4.86 11.62 12.31
C GLN A 11 -5.62 12.07 11.04
N SER A 12 -6.60 11.26 10.61
CA SER A 12 -7.47 11.61 9.48
C SER A 12 -8.93 11.20 9.72
N SER A 13 -9.61 11.91 10.61
CA SER A 13 -11.06 11.87 10.78
C SER A 13 -11.64 13.23 10.41
N THR A 14 -12.30 13.31 9.25
CA THR A 14 -13.08 14.48 8.83
C THR A 14 -14.45 14.00 8.33
N PRO A 15 -15.57 14.44 8.92
CA PRO A 15 -16.90 14.06 8.48
C PRO A 15 -17.28 14.74 7.16
N ILE A 16 -18.25 14.14 6.45
CA ILE A 16 -18.76 14.64 5.17
C ILE A 16 -19.85 15.70 5.44
N PRO A 17 -19.82 16.88 4.79
CA PRO A 17 -20.92 17.84 4.87
C PRO A 17 -22.16 17.33 4.10
N GLN A 18 -23.34 17.42 4.71
CA GLN A 18 -24.61 17.26 4.00
C GLN A 18 -25.15 18.62 3.51
N SER A 19 -26.06 18.56 2.53
CA SER A 19 -26.51 19.70 1.74
C SER A 19 -27.34 20.72 2.52
N GLN A 20 -27.10 22.00 2.23
CA GLN A 20 -27.97 23.11 2.61
C GLN A 20 -29.32 22.99 1.89
N TYR A 21 -30.40 23.24 2.62
CA TYR A 21 -31.65 23.78 2.08
C TYR A 21 -32.05 24.95 2.98
N GLU A 22 -32.16 26.14 2.39
CA GLU A 22 -32.67 27.33 3.06
C GLU A 22 -34.19 27.39 2.92
N GLU A 23 -34.91 27.51 4.04
CA GLU A 23 -36.25 28.09 4.04
C GLU A 23 -36.43 28.95 5.30
N ALA A 24 -37.03 30.12 5.16
CA ALA A 24 -36.97 31.18 6.16
C ALA A 24 -38.18 31.20 7.10
N ALA A 25 -37.94 31.43 8.39
CA ALA A 25 -38.97 31.73 9.40
C ALA A 25 -38.50 32.89 10.30
N VAL A 26 -39.42 33.76 10.71
CA VAL A 26 -39.10 35.09 11.28
C VAL A 26 -39.51 35.21 12.76
N GLY A 27 -38.49 35.23 13.63
CA GLY A 27 -38.54 35.77 15.01
C GLY A 27 -39.50 35.09 16.02
N PRO A 28 -39.67 35.69 17.22
CA PRO A 28 -38.88 36.74 17.86
C PRO A 28 -38.23 36.28 19.20
N GLU A 29 -37.50 37.18 19.87
CA GLU A 29 -36.92 36.94 21.20
C GLU A 29 -37.96 36.83 22.33
N LEU A 30 -37.68 36.02 23.35
CA LEU A 30 -38.17 36.23 24.74
C LEU A 30 -37.07 35.90 25.77
N PRO A 31 -37.02 36.59 26.92
CA PRO A 31 -35.86 36.59 27.82
C PRO A 31 -35.90 35.52 28.92
N ALA A 32 -34.76 35.31 29.57
CA ALA A 32 -34.57 34.31 30.62
C ALA A 32 -35.08 34.75 32.00
N HIS A 33 -35.73 33.82 32.72
CA HIS A 33 -35.86 33.83 34.18
C HIS A 33 -35.68 32.41 34.73
N PRO A 34 -34.94 32.22 35.85
CA PRO A 34 -34.80 30.91 36.50
C PRO A 34 -35.89 30.66 37.54
N PRO A 35 -36.14 29.39 37.88
CA PRO A 35 -36.47 29.06 39.26
C PRO A 35 -35.65 27.88 39.82
N THR A 36 -35.10 28.07 41.02
CA THR A 36 -34.51 27.00 41.83
C THR A 36 -35.60 26.14 42.45
N CYS A 37 -35.50 24.81 42.36
CA CYS A 37 -36.27 23.91 43.23
C CYS A 37 -35.48 22.66 43.61
N ARG A 38 -35.37 22.39 44.91
CA ARG A 38 -34.87 21.11 45.44
C ARG A 38 -36.04 20.13 45.57
N THR A 39 -35.91 18.94 45.01
CA THR A 39 -36.53 17.73 45.57
C THR A 39 -35.50 16.61 45.58
N GLN A 40 -35.37 15.92 46.71
CA GLN A 40 -34.59 14.68 46.79
C GLN A 40 -35.52 13.52 46.44
N SER A 41 -35.16 12.75 45.42
CA SER A 41 -35.73 11.43 45.15
C SER A 41 -34.58 10.49 44.75
N SER A 42 -34.25 9.55 45.62
CA SER A 42 -33.20 8.54 45.37
C SER A 42 -33.73 7.42 44.47
N SER A 43 -32.89 6.95 43.53
CA SER A 43 -33.21 6.04 42.42
C SER A 43 -34.04 6.70 41.30
N PRO A 44 -33.70 6.49 40.01
CA PRO A 44 -33.23 5.21 39.46
C PRO A 44 -31.83 5.25 38.79
N GLU A 45 -30.74 5.32 39.57
CA GLU A 45 -29.38 5.16 39.02
C GLU A 45 -29.20 3.86 38.21
N GLN A 46 -29.94 2.81 38.57
CA GLN A 46 -29.83 1.49 37.94
C GLN A 46 -30.26 1.50 36.46
N SER A 47 -31.21 2.37 36.08
CA SER A 47 -31.65 2.53 34.69
C SER A 47 -30.65 3.33 33.85
N CYS A 48 -30.07 4.39 34.42
CA CYS A 48 -28.99 5.12 33.76
C CYS A 48 -27.74 4.25 33.57
N ARG A 49 -27.42 3.38 34.54
CA ARG A 49 -26.30 2.43 34.43
C ARG A 49 -26.52 1.37 33.35
N SER A 50 -27.74 0.86 33.14
CA SER A 50 -28.00 -0.05 32.01
C SER A 50 -27.85 0.64 30.66
N ILE A 51 -28.36 1.87 30.51
CA ILE A 51 -28.20 2.66 29.27
C ILE A 51 -26.73 2.99 29.00
N SER A 52 -25.95 3.30 30.05
CA SER A 52 -24.49 3.48 29.96
C SER A 52 -23.79 2.20 29.51
N ALA A 53 -24.06 1.05 30.14
CA ALA A 53 -23.46 -0.23 29.79
C ALA A 53 -23.80 -0.67 28.34
N GLU A 54 -25.02 -0.40 27.85
CA GLU A 54 -25.35 -0.63 26.44
C GLU A 54 -24.61 0.34 25.49
N ALA A 55 -24.44 1.61 25.87
CA ALA A 55 -23.68 2.57 25.08
C ALA A 55 -22.19 2.20 25.02
N GLU A 56 -21.61 1.82 26.15
CA GLU A 56 -20.25 1.30 26.28
C GLU A 56 -20.05 0.02 25.45
N GLY A 57 -21.03 -0.89 25.47
CA GLY A 57 -21.03 -2.09 24.62
C GLY A 57 -21.09 -1.77 23.11
N ARG A 58 -21.96 -0.83 22.69
CA ARG A 58 -22.01 -0.35 21.30
C ARG A 58 -20.69 0.31 20.88
N ILE A 59 -20.04 1.07 21.77
CA ILE A 59 -18.73 1.69 21.52
C ILE A 59 -17.66 0.60 21.29
N GLN A 60 -17.56 -0.39 22.19
CA GLN A 60 -16.58 -1.48 22.06
C GLN A 60 -16.76 -2.28 20.76
N GLN A 61 -17.99 -2.51 20.31
CA GLN A 61 -18.26 -3.19 19.03
C GLN A 61 -17.88 -2.33 17.81
N LEU A 62 -18.04 -1.00 17.88
CA LEU A 62 -17.59 -0.08 16.83
C LEU A 62 -16.06 0.05 16.81
N GLU A 63 -15.39 -0.01 17.96
CA GLU A 63 -13.93 -0.11 18.07
C GLU A 63 -13.41 -1.44 17.49
N GLU A 64 -14.10 -2.55 17.75
CA GLU A 64 -13.76 -3.86 17.16
C GLU A 64 -13.94 -3.85 15.63
N LEU A 65 -15.01 -3.23 15.11
CA LEU A 65 -15.21 -3.03 13.67
C LEU A 65 -14.14 -2.13 13.05
N LEU A 66 -13.77 -1.04 13.72
CA LEU A 66 -12.68 -0.16 13.25
C LEU A 66 -11.34 -0.92 13.24
N SER A 67 -11.10 -1.81 14.21
CA SER A 67 -9.96 -2.73 14.21
C SER A 67 -9.97 -3.69 13.02
N LEU A 68 -11.11 -4.29 12.66
CA LEU A 68 -11.17 -5.15 11.47
C LEU A 68 -11.04 -4.37 10.15
N LYS A 69 -11.67 -3.20 10.02
CA LYS A 69 -11.54 -2.35 8.81
C LYS A 69 -10.14 -1.77 8.63
N THR A 70 -9.42 -1.49 9.71
CA THR A 70 -7.99 -1.10 9.64
C THR A 70 -7.12 -2.29 9.25
N GLN A 71 -7.34 -3.49 9.81
CA GLN A 71 -6.66 -4.73 9.39
C GLN A 71 -6.92 -5.07 7.91
N GLU A 72 -8.16 -4.95 7.42
CA GLU A 72 -8.52 -5.11 6.00
C GLU A 72 -7.70 -4.16 5.12
N ASN A 73 -7.62 -2.88 5.49
CA ASN A 73 -6.81 -1.87 4.81
C ASN A 73 -5.31 -2.20 4.86
N GLU A 74 -4.80 -2.79 5.93
CA GLU A 74 -3.41 -3.26 5.97
C GLU A 74 -3.16 -4.49 5.10
N GLU A 75 -4.07 -5.47 5.08
CA GLU A 75 -3.95 -6.66 4.20
C GLU A 75 -3.99 -6.23 2.71
N LEU A 76 -4.85 -5.28 2.34
CA LEU A 76 -4.87 -4.62 1.04
C LEU A 76 -3.52 -3.93 0.72
N LYS A 77 -2.98 -3.12 1.63
CA LYS A 77 -1.67 -2.46 1.47
C LYS A 77 -0.54 -3.49 1.29
N ARG A 78 -0.55 -4.58 2.08
CA ARG A 78 0.43 -5.68 2.02
C ARG A 78 0.35 -6.44 0.68
N ALA A 79 -0.86 -6.76 0.21
CA ALA A 79 -1.08 -7.41 -1.08
C ALA A 79 -0.62 -6.52 -2.26
N HIS A 80 -0.95 -5.23 -2.22
CA HIS A 80 -0.50 -4.26 -3.22
C HIS A 80 1.04 -4.12 -3.22
N ALA A 81 1.67 -4.03 -2.06
CA ALA A 81 3.14 -3.95 -1.94
C ALA A 81 3.83 -5.18 -2.56
N LYS A 82 3.39 -6.41 -2.21
CA LYS A 82 3.90 -7.65 -2.85
C LYS A 82 3.76 -7.62 -4.36
N ARG A 83 2.58 -7.22 -4.88
CA ARG A 83 2.33 -7.16 -6.33
C ARG A 83 3.25 -6.15 -7.02
N HIS A 84 3.49 -5.01 -6.37
CA HIS A 84 4.41 -3.98 -6.84
C HIS A 84 5.88 -4.45 -6.83
N ASP A 85 6.29 -5.23 -5.83
CA ASP A 85 7.64 -5.80 -5.78
C ASP A 85 7.83 -6.98 -6.76
N ARG A 86 6.80 -7.82 -6.98
CA ARG A 86 6.77 -8.77 -8.10
C ARG A 86 6.94 -8.05 -9.45
N LEU A 87 6.23 -6.92 -9.65
CA LEU A 87 6.36 -6.10 -10.86
C LEU A 87 7.76 -5.48 -11.01
N ARG A 88 8.33 -4.91 -9.94
CA ARG A 88 9.72 -4.40 -9.92
C ARG A 88 10.72 -5.48 -10.32
N LEU A 89 10.61 -6.69 -9.74
CA LEU A 89 11.48 -7.82 -10.04
C LEU A 89 11.36 -8.27 -11.52
N ILE A 90 10.14 -8.30 -12.07
CA ILE A 90 9.92 -8.58 -13.50
C ILE A 90 10.56 -7.48 -14.38
N GLN A 91 10.42 -6.20 -14.01
CA GLN A 91 11.04 -5.09 -14.74
C GLN A 91 12.58 -5.12 -14.68
N THR A 92 13.19 -5.42 -13.54
CA THR A 92 14.65 -5.56 -13.44
C THR A 92 15.16 -6.78 -14.19
N ASN A 93 14.45 -7.91 -14.13
CA ASN A 93 14.79 -9.10 -14.91
C ASN A 93 14.66 -8.85 -16.42
N TYR A 94 13.64 -8.11 -16.86
CA TYR A 94 13.49 -7.71 -18.26
C TYR A 94 14.62 -6.77 -18.72
N ARG A 95 15.04 -5.81 -17.89
CA ARG A 95 16.21 -4.95 -18.19
C ARG A 95 17.49 -5.79 -18.32
N ALA A 96 17.76 -6.66 -17.35
CA ALA A 96 18.95 -7.53 -17.36
C ALA A 96 18.96 -8.49 -18.57
N VAL A 97 17.82 -9.07 -18.96
CA VAL A 97 17.71 -9.92 -20.16
C VAL A 97 17.88 -9.09 -21.44
N LYS A 98 17.38 -7.86 -21.49
CA LYS A 98 17.58 -6.94 -22.63
C LYS A 98 19.04 -6.50 -22.77
N GLU A 99 19.72 -6.26 -21.65
CA GLU A 99 21.15 -5.98 -21.60
C GLU A 99 21.98 -7.20 -22.02
N GLN A 100 21.66 -8.40 -21.53
CA GLN A 100 22.30 -9.65 -21.97
C GLN A 100 22.08 -9.96 -23.46
N LEU A 101 20.88 -9.70 -24.00
CA LEU A 101 20.61 -9.84 -25.43
C LEU A 101 21.49 -8.88 -26.24
N ARG A 102 21.55 -7.62 -25.82
CA ARG A 102 22.41 -6.59 -26.45
C ARG A 102 23.90 -6.96 -26.37
N GLU A 103 24.39 -7.44 -25.22
CA GLU A 103 25.77 -7.95 -25.09
C GLU A 103 26.04 -9.13 -26.02
N VAL A 104 25.08 -10.04 -26.20
CA VAL A 104 25.19 -11.18 -27.12
C VAL A 104 25.15 -10.74 -28.59
N GLU A 105 24.40 -9.68 -28.92
CA GLU A 105 24.38 -9.07 -30.25
C GLU A 105 25.70 -8.34 -30.56
N GLU A 106 26.19 -7.48 -29.65
CA GLU A 106 27.50 -6.80 -29.74
C GLU A 106 28.68 -7.80 -29.78
N VAL A 107 28.52 -9.01 -29.25
CA VAL A 107 29.49 -10.12 -29.37
C VAL A 107 29.30 -10.96 -30.65
N GLN A 108 28.12 -10.95 -31.28
CA GLN A 108 27.88 -11.66 -32.54
C GLN A 108 28.43 -10.93 -33.77
N ASP A 109 28.58 -9.60 -33.71
CA ASP A 109 29.22 -8.79 -34.75
C ASP A 109 30.76 -8.95 -34.79
N GLN A 110 31.36 -9.61 -33.80
CA GLN A 110 32.75 -10.02 -33.88
C GLN A 110 32.91 -11.25 -34.80
N PRO A 111 33.95 -11.30 -35.65
CA PRO A 111 34.12 -12.38 -36.63
C PRO A 111 34.28 -13.74 -35.93
N LYS A 112 33.24 -14.57 -36.05
CA LYS A 112 33.01 -15.80 -35.27
C LYS A 112 34.21 -16.76 -35.28
N GLY A 113 35.10 -16.60 -34.30
CA GLY A 113 36.13 -17.57 -33.97
C GLY A 113 35.48 -18.92 -33.68
N ARG A 114 35.93 -19.98 -34.37
CA ARG A 114 35.26 -21.29 -34.35
C ARG A 114 35.20 -21.86 -32.92
N ARG A 115 34.06 -21.70 -32.25
CA ARG A 115 33.72 -22.55 -31.09
C ARG A 115 33.75 -23.99 -31.59
N LYS A 116 34.61 -24.83 -31.00
CA LYS A 116 34.73 -26.24 -31.39
C LYS A 116 33.41 -26.93 -31.10
N ARG A 117 32.65 -27.26 -32.15
CA ARG A 117 31.54 -28.20 -32.08
C ARG A 117 32.12 -29.54 -31.61
N ALA A 118 31.43 -30.25 -30.72
CA ALA A 118 31.80 -31.62 -30.38
C ALA A 118 31.83 -32.47 -31.67
N GLU A 119 32.79 -33.38 -31.78
CA GLU A 119 33.01 -34.11 -33.03
C GLU A 119 31.82 -35.04 -33.33
N PRO A 120 31.43 -35.26 -34.60
CA PRO A 120 30.18 -35.97 -34.95
C PRO A 120 30.09 -37.45 -34.54
N TRP A 121 31.12 -38.00 -33.90
CA TRP A 121 31.11 -39.32 -33.25
C TRP A 121 30.89 -39.26 -31.73
N GLN A 122 31.23 -38.14 -31.08
CA GLN A 122 30.99 -37.94 -29.64
C GLN A 122 29.48 -37.83 -29.36
N LEU A 123 28.74 -37.20 -30.28
CA LEU A 123 27.28 -37.07 -30.26
C LEU A 123 26.53 -38.34 -30.73
N ARG A 124 27.18 -39.51 -30.82
CA ARG A 124 26.56 -40.78 -31.25
C ARG A 124 26.31 -41.80 -30.12
N GLN A 125 26.86 -41.56 -28.93
CA GLN A 125 26.61 -42.43 -27.76
C GLN A 125 25.40 -41.98 -26.93
N GLU A 126 25.01 -40.72 -27.05
CA GLU A 126 23.83 -40.15 -26.42
C GLU A 126 22.74 -39.98 -27.47
N ASN A 127 21.49 -40.33 -27.14
CA ASN A 127 20.32 -39.99 -27.96
C ASN A 127 20.07 -38.48 -27.84
N SER A 128 20.83 -37.67 -28.60
CA SER A 128 20.77 -36.20 -28.53
C SER A 128 19.35 -35.67 -28.60
N ASP A 129 18.52 -36.28 -29.44
CA ASP A 129 17.16 -35.83 -29.71
C ASP A 129 16.22 -36.20 -28.55
N ALA A 130 16.50 -37.28 -27.81
CA ALA A 130 15.81 -37.58 -26.54
C ALA A 130 16.19 -36.55 -25.47
N VAL A 131 17.48 -36.26 -25.28
CA VAL A 131 17.96 -35.24 -24.31
C VAL A 131 17.42 -33.84 -24.65
N TRP A 132 17.33 -33.48 -25.94
CA TRP A 132 16.69 -32.23 -26.37
C TRP A 132 15.18 -32.24 -26.15
N ASN A 133 14.49 -33.36 -26.35
CA ASN A 133 13.06 -33.49 -26.07
C ASN A 133 12.76 -33.42 -24.57
N GLU A 134 13.53 -34.10 -23.72
CA GLU A 134 13.47 -34.02 -22.26
C GLU A 134 13.76 -32.60 -21.78
N LEU A 135 14.84 -31.96 -22.26
CA LEU A 135 15.14 -30.56 -21.92
C LEU A 135 14.05 -29.59 -22.42
N ALA A 136 13.41 -29.86 -23.56
CA ALA A 136 12.28 -29.08 -24.07
C ALA A 136 10.96 -29.40 -23.35
N PHE A 137 10.82 -30.58 -22.74
CA PHE A 137 9.74 -30.95 -21.84
C PHE A 137 9.91 -30.23 -20.50
N PHE A 138 11.04 -30.44 -19.80
CA PHE A 138 11.34 -29.76 -18.53
C PHE A 138 11.34 -28.22 -18.66
N LYS A 139 11.74 -27.64 -19.80
CA LYS A 139 11.59 -26.18 -20.04
C LYS A 139 10.14 -25.73 -20.22
N ARG A 140 9.25 -26.60 -20.76
CA ARG A 140 7.81 -26.33 -20.82
C ARG A 140 7.18 -26.49 -19.44
N GLU A 141 7.48 -27.58 -18.75
CA GLU A 141 6.97 -27.90 -17.42
C GLU A 141 7.38 -26.86 -16.38
N ASN A 142 8.66 -26.49 -16.32
CA ASN A 142 9.14 -25.47 -15.40
C ASN A 142 8.58 -24.08 -15.73
N ARG A 143 8.36 -23.74 -17.02
CA ARG A 143 7.68 -22.49 -17.40
C ARG A 143 6.18 -22.50 -17.04
N LYS A 144 5.52 -23.66 -17.14
CA LYS A 144 4.15 -23.88 -16.70
C LYS A 144 4.04 -23.74 -15.18
N LEU A 145 4.89 -24.43 -14.42
CA LEU A 145 4.98 -24.34 -12.96
C LEU A 145 5.32 -22.92 -12.46
N LEU A 146 6.15 -22.16 -13.17
CA LEU A 146 6.42 -20.75 -12.84
C LEU A 146 5.20 -19.85 -13.07
N ASN A 147 4.43 -20.08 -14.14
CA ASN A 147 3.16 -19.37 -14.38
C ASN A 147 2.11 -19.76 -13.33
N GLU A 148 1.97 -21.06 -13.04
CA GLU A 148 1.05 -21.61 -12.03
C GLU A 148 1.40 -21.08 -10.63
N LYS A 149 2.68 -21.05 -10.27
CA LYS A 149 3.16 -20.42 -9.02
C LYS A 149 2.78 -18.93 -8.97
N ALA A 150 3.03 -18.16 -10.03
CA ALA A 150 2.71 -16.74 -10.05
C ALA A 150 1.19 -16.50 -9.93
N HIS A 151 0.38 -17.33 -10.57
CA HIS A 151 -1.08 -17.31 -10.47
C HIS A 151 -1.56 -17.66 -9.06
N LEU A 152 -1.04 -18.74 -8.45
CA LEU A 152 -1.35 -19.14 -7.08
C LEU A 152 -0.91 -18.09 -6.05
N GLU A 153 0.19 -17.37 -6.29
CA GLU A 153 0.60 -16.24 -5.43
C GLU A 153 -0.36 -15.04 -5.54
N GLU A 154 -0.94 -14.76 -6.72
CA GLU A 154 -1.99 -13.75 -6.85
C GLU A 154 -3.31 -14.22 -6.22
N GLU A 155 -3.71 -15.48 -6.40
CA GLU A 155 -4.88 -16.06 -5.72
C GLU A 155 -4.75 -16.05 -4.19
N LEU A 156 -3.56 -16.34 -3.64
CA LEU A 156 -3.31 -16.28 -2.20
C LEU A 156 -3.37 -14.87 -1.63
N ASP A 157 -2.92 -13.86 -2.39
CA ASP A 157 -3.05 -12.45 -1.99
C ASP A 157 -4.51 -11.98 -2.08
N VAL A 158 -5.25 -12.40 -3.11
CA VAL A 158 -6.67 -12.08 -3.30
C VAL A 158 -7.55 -12.76 -2.24
N ALA A 159 -7.33 -14.04 -1.94
CA ALA A 159 -8.11 -14.80 -0.96
C ALA A 159 -7.91 -14.29 0.48
N ARG A 160 -6.74 -13.74 0.80
CA ARG A 160 -6.49 -13.05 2.08
C ARG A 160 -7.29 -11.77 2.21
N VAL A 161 -7.28 -10.93 1.17
CA VAL A 161 -8.07 -9.70 1.10
C VAL A 161 -9.57 -10.01 1.24
N HIS A 162 -10.08 -11.02 0.54
CA HIS A 162 -11.48 -11.45 0.70
C HIS A 162 -11.75 -11.95 2.12
N ALA A 163 -10.93 -12.84 2.68
CA ALA A 163 -11.10 -13.30 4.05
C ALA A 163 -10.99 -12.18 5.11
N ALA A 164 -10.29 -11.08 4.82
CA ALA A 164 -10.29 -9.89 5.69
C ALA A 164 -11.59 -9.08 5.57
N MET A 165 -12.03 -8.83 4.34
CA MET A 165 -13.31 -8.18 4.02
C MET A 165 -14.49 -8.95 4.60
N ASP A 166 -14.53 -10.28 4.44
CA ASP A 166 -15.57 -11.19 4.94
C ASP A 166 -15.67 -11.18 6.47
N ARG A 167 -14.53 -11.06 7.17
CA ARG A 167 -14.52 -10.89 8.64
C ARG A 167 -15.13 -9.56 9.06
N ALA A 168 -14.86 -8.49 8.32
CA ALA A 168 -15.39 -7.17 8.60
C ALA A 168 -16.90 -7.06 8.27
N THR A 169 -17.35 -7.57 7.12
CA THR A 169 -18.78 -7.58 6.74
C THR A 169 -19.61 -8.48 7.65
N ALA A 170 -19.08 -9.63 8.09
CA ALA A 170 -19.73 -10.46 9.11
C ALA A 170 -19.88 -9.75 10.46
N GLN A 171 -19.08 -8.72 10.76
CA GLN A 171 -19.20 -7.91 11.97
C GLN A 171 -20.15 -6.71 11.78
N GLU A 172 -20.16 -6.10 10.59
CA GLU A 172 -21.18 -5.12 10.19
C GLU A 172 -22.59 -5.71 10.27
N LEU A 173 -22.78 -6.95 9.78
CA LEU A 173 -24.05 -7.66 9.86
C LEU A 173 -24.46 -7.96 11.31
N ARG A 174 -23.54 -8.39 12.19
CA ARG A 174 -23.83 -8.60 13.63
C ARG A 174 -24.20 -7.31 14.37
N LEU A 175 -23.65 -6.17 13.95
CA LEU A 175 -24.02 -4.86 14.46
C LEU A 175 -25.44 -4.47 13.99
N GLN A 176 -25.77 -4.75 12.73
CA GLN A 176 -27.11 -4.52 12.19
C GLN A 176 -28.18 -5.41 12.85
N GLU A 177 -27.91 -6.72 12.99
CA GLU A 177 -28.79 -7.67 13.71
C GLU A 177 -29.10 -7.18 15.14
N GLN A 178 -28.11 -6.66 15.86
CA GLN A 178 -28.30 -6.10 17.20
C GLN A 178 -29.12 -4.81 17.22
N GLN A 179 -28.99 -3.94 16.21
CA GLN A 179 -29.85 -2.75 16.06
C GLN A 179 -31.29 -3.15 15.74
N GLU A 180 -31.50 -4.13 14.86
CA GLU A 180 -32.84 -4.63 14.50
C GLU A 180 -33.54 -5.30 15.69
N LEU A 181 -32.81 -6.04 16.53
CA LEU A 181 -33.33 -6.58 17.79
C LEU A 181 -33.74 -5.46 18.77
N GLN A 182 -32.88 -4.46 18.98
CA GLN A 182 -33.16 -3.33 19.87
C GLN A 182 -34.38 -2.50 19.42
N LEU A 183 -34.58 -2.33 18.10
CA LEU A 183 -35.77 -1.71 17.54
C LEU A 183 -37.04 -2.56 17.74
N ARG A 184 -36.91 -3.88 17.71
CA ARG A 184 -38.03 -4.82 17.85
C ARG A 184 -38.56 -4.89 19.28
N ASP A 185 -37.69 -4.84 20.28
CA ASP A 185 -38.09 -4.84 21.69
C ASP A 185 -38.75 -3.51 22.10
N GLY A 186 -38.31 -2.37 21.56
CA GLY A 186 -38.94 -1.06 21.78
C GLY A 186 -40.36 -0.94 21.19
N GLY A 187 -40.71 -1.74 20.18
CA GLY A 187 -41.99 -1.62 19.46
C GLY A 187 -43.22 -2.22 20.17
N ASN A 188 -43.04 -3.11 21.15
CA ASN A 188 -44.12 -3.97 21.65
C ASN A 188 -44.90 -3.43 22.87
N SER A 189 -44.59 -2.24 23.39
CA SER A 189 -45.07 -1.81 24.72
C SER A 189 -46.17 -0.72 24.73
N ALA A 190 -46.69 -0.24 23.60
CA ALA A 190 -47.65 0.88 23.60
C ALA A 190 -48.64 0.93 22.42
N ALA A 191 -49.79 0.23 22.51
CA ALA A 191 -50.99 0.49 21.68
C ALA A 191 -52.30 -0.13 22.24
N GLY A 192 -52.75 0.29 23.43
CA GLY A 192 -54.06 -0.10 23.98
C GLY A 192 -55.04 1.07 24.06
N GLY A 193 -55.87 1.28 23.04
CA GLY A 193 -56.84 2.40 22.98
C GLY A 193 -58.00 2.12 22.01
N ALA A 194 -59.21 2.57 22.36
CA ALA A 194 -60.46 2.00 21.80
C ALA A 194 -61.22 2.89 20.80
N LEU A 195 -61.83 2.22 19.82
CA LEU A 195 -63.13 2.49 19.17
C LEU A 195 -63.68 3.93 19.10
N ILE A 196 -63.70 4.51 17.90
CA ILE A 196 -64.84 5.31 17.41
C ILE A 196 -65.16 4.94 15.94
N LEU A 197 -66.41 4.54 15.67
CA LEU A 197 -67.00 4.41 14.33
C LEU A 197 -67.82 5.66 13.99
N PRO A 198 -67.88 6.07 12.71
CA PRO A 198 -69.20 5.98 12.07
C PRO A 198 -69.22 5.62 10.57
N SER A 199 -70.43 5.24 10.14
CA SER A 199 -70.95 5.18 8.76
C SER A 199 -70.60 3.98 7.87
N ALA A 200 -71.63 3.50 7.15
CA ALA A 200 -71.74 2.18 6.55
C ALA A 200 -71.05 1.98 5.18
N GLN A 201 -70.27 2.95 4.70
CA GLN A 201 -69.38 2.75 3.53
C GLN A 201 -67.98 2.25 3.89
N ARG A 202 -67.67 2.07 5.18
CA ARG A 202 -66.43 1.46 5.65
C ARG A 202 -66.30 -0.04 5.31
N PRO A 203 -67.30 -0.93 5.51
CA PRO A 203 -67.12 -2.38 5.31
C PRO A 203 -66.67 -2.74 3.89
N ASP A 204 -67.38 -2.31 2.84
CA ASP A 204 -67.03 -2.68 1.45
C ASP A 204 -65.62 -2.24 1.05
N LYS A 205 -65.18 -1.07 1.54
CA LYS A 205 -63.84 -0.53 1.32
C LYS A 205 -62.78 -1.28 2.13
N SER A 206 -63.11 -1.75 3.34
CA SER A 206 -62.22 -2.61 4.11
C SER A 206 -62.16 -4.04 3.57
N ILE A 207 -63.27 -4.62 3.12
CA ILE A 207 -63.34 -5.96 2.53
C ILE A 207 -62.49 -6.01 1.25
N LYS A 208 -62.65 -5.04 0.33
CA LYS A 208 -61.80 -4.95 -0.86
C LYS A 208 -60.32 -4.72 -0.55
N LYS A 209 -60.00 -4.08 0.58
CA LYS A 209 -58.61 -3.94 1.06
C LYS A 209 -58.10 -5.24 1.69
N ILE A 210 -58.95 -5.99 2.39
CA ILE A 210 -58.66 -7.32 2.93
C ILE A 210 -58.39 -8.29 1.78
N GLU A 211 -59.27 -8.40 0.77
CA GLU A 211 -59.04 -9.23 -0.44
C GLU A 211 -57.68 -8.96 -1.12
N VAL A 212 -57.28 -7.69 -1.21
CA VAL A 212 -55.99 -7.29 -1.81
C VAL A 212 -54.81 -7.64 -0.89
N LEU A 213 -54.97 -7.53 0.43
CA LEU A 213 -53.98 -7.96 1.41
C LEU A 213 -53.86 -9.48 1.49
N GLU A 214 -54.96 -10.24 1.39
CA GLU A 214 -54.98 -11.69 1.29
C GLU A 214 -54.26 -12.17 0.02
N ARG A 215 -54.57 -11.58 -1.14
CA ARG A 215 -53.84 -11.90 -2.39
C ARG A 215 -52.35 -11.62 -2.28
N ARG A 216 -51.96 -10.56 -1.57
CA ARG A 216 -50.54 -10.22 -1.30
C ARG A 216 -49.90 -11.12 -0.24
N MET A 217 -50.65 -11.53 0.77
CA MET A 217 -50.21 -12.50 1.78
C MET A 217 -49.91 -13.84 1.11
N VAL A 218 -50.85 -14.37 0.32
CA VAL A 218 -50.68 -15.65 -0.39
C VAL A 218 -49.65 -15.55 -1.54
N SER A 219 -49.30 -14.36 -2.05
CA SER A 219 -48.11 -14.22 -2.90
C SER A 219 -46.80 -14.27 -2.10
N LEU A 220 -46.74 -13.58 -0.95
CA LEU A 220 -45.58 -13.59 -0.06
C LEU A 220 -45.35 -14.95 0.61
N GLU A 221 -46.42 -15.72 0.87
CA GLU A 221 -46.33 -17.09 1.37
C GLU A 221 -45.69 -18.03 0.34
N ARG A 222 -46.08 -17.93 -0.95
CA ARG A 222 -45.43 -18.68 -2.04
C ARG A 222 -43.99 -18.26 -2.27
N GLU A 223 -43.69 -16.97 -2.15
CA GLU A 223 -42.32 -16.44 -2.25
C GLU A 223 -41.47 -16.95 -1.08
N ALA A 224 -42.01 -16.98 0.14
CA ALA A 224 -41.36 -17.56 1.31
C ALA A 224 -41.22 -19.10 1.22
N GLU A 225 -42.13 -19.81 0.56
CA GLU A 225 -42.02 -21.24 0.25
C GLU A 225 -40.87 -21.49 -0.73
N GLN A 226 -40.85 -20.77 -1.87
CA GLN A 226 -39.77 -20.86 -2.87
C GLN A 226 -38.40 -20.54 -2.26
N LEU A 227 -38.32 -19.52 -1.39
CA LEU A 227 -37.08 -19.18 -0.69
C LEU A 227 -36.64 -20.23 0.35
N ARG A 228 -37.53 -21.10 0.85
CA ARG A 228 -37.15 -22.27 1.66
C ARG A 228 -36.57 -23.36 0.77
N ASP A 229 -37.22 -23.66 -0.35
CA ASP A 229 -36.79 -24.69 -1.30
C ASP A 229 -35.43 -24.32 -1.93
N ASP A 230 -35.26 -23.06 -2.36
CA ASP A 230 -33.99 -22.53 -2.88
C ASP A 230 -32.88 -22.61 -1.83
N ASN A 231 -33.18 -22.26 -0.57
CA ASN A 231 -32.22 -22.35 0.54
C ASN A 231 -31.87 -23.81 0.86
N HIS A 232 -32.83 -24.74 0.79
CA HIS A 232 -32.56 -26.17 0.96
C HIS A 232 -31.68 -26.73 -0.17
N ALA A 233 -31.96 -26.38 -1.43
CA ALA A 233 -31.13 -26.75 -2.57
C ALA A 233 -29.70 -26.16 -2.47
N LEU A 234 -29.56 -24.92 -1.98
CA LEU A 234 -28.25 -24.30 -1.70
C LEU A 234 -27.50 -25.01 -0.55
N GLN A 235 -28.20 -25.50 0.48
CA GLN A 235 -27.60 -26.32 1.54
C GLN A 235 -27.12 -27.67 0.99
N GLU A 236 -27.90 -28.35 0.16
CA GLU A 236 -27.49 -29.60 -0.49
C GLU A 236 -26.26 -29.40 -1.41
N ALA A 237 -26.27 -28.33 -2.23
CA ALA A 237 -25.13 -27.95 -3.06
C ALA A 237 -23.89 -27.63 -2.21
N GLY A 238 -24.05 -26.91 -1.10
CA GLY A 238 -22.98 -26.62 -0.14
C GLY A 238 -22.40 -27.90 0.49
N LEU A 239 -23.25 -28.86 0.85
CA LEU A 239 -22.82 -30.17 1.35
C LEU A 239 -22.04 -30.96 0.27
N MET A 240 -22.49 -30.95 -0.99
CA MET A 240 -21.77 -31.60 -2.09
C MET A 240 -20.41 -30.96 -2.35
N LEU A 241 -20.33 -29.63 -2.45
CA LEU A 241 -19.07 -28.89 -2.59
C LEU A 241 -18.13 -29.13 -1.40
N SER A 242 -18.65 -29.31 -0.18
CA SER A 242 -17.83 -29.66 0.99
C SER A 242 -17.20 -31.06 0.87
N ARG A 243 -17.93 -32.03 0.32
CA ARG A 243 -17.46 -33.40 0.05
C ARG A 243 -16.38 -33.37 -1.03
N GLU A 244 -16.66 -32.75 -2.18
CA GLU A 244 -15.70 -32.58 -3.28
C GLU A 244 -14.40 -31.90 -2.81
N ARG A 245 -14.50 -30.81 -2.03
CA ARG A 245 -13.34 -30.15 -1.42
C ARG A 245 -12.53 -31.10 -0.53
N SER A 246 -13.19 -31.96 0.25
CA SER A 246 -12.52 -32.95 1.10
C SER A 246 -11.82 -34.06 0.29
N ASP A 247 -12.45 -34.53 -0.78
CA ASP A 247 -11.90 -35.55 -1.68
C ASP A 247 -10.73 -35.01 -2.51
N LEU A 248 -10.82 -33.77 -3.00
CA LEU A 248 -9.71 -33.06 -3.64
C LEU A 248 -8.55 -32.83 -2.67
N GLN A 249 -8.83 -32.43 -1.42
CA GLN A 249 -7.78 -32.30 -0.40
C GLN A 249 -7.11 -33.64 -0.07
N ALA A 250 -7.88 -34.74 -0.04
CA ALA A 250 -7.35 -36.08 0.13
C ALA A 250 -6.55 -36.55 -1.12
N ALA A 251 -6.99 -36.19 -2.33
CA ALA A 251 -6.27 -36.47 -3.57
C ALA A 251 -4.92 -35.73 -3.64
N LEU A 252 -4.88 -34.46 -3.27
CA LEU A 252 -3.64 -33.67 -3.18
C LEU A 252 -2.66 -34.26 -2.16
N LYS A 253 -3.13 -34.68 -0.98
CA LYS A 253 -2.30 -35.41 0.01
C LYS A 253 -1.74 -36.72 -0.56
N ARG A 254 -2.55 -37.48 -1.30
CA ARG A 254 -2.10 -38.72 -1.99
C ARG A 254 -1.12 -38.43 -3.14
N ALA A 255 -1.21 -37.28 -3.81
CA ALA A 255 -0.28 -36.88 -4.87
C ALA A 255 1.08 -36.47 -4.29
N ALA A 256 1.10 -35.56 -3.30
CA ALA A 256 2.33 -35.13 -2.64
C ALA A 256 3.12 -36.30 -2.04
N ALA A 257 2.44 -37.26 -1.39
CA ALA A 257 3.08 -38.47 -0.86
C ALA A 257 3.66 -39.42 -1.93
N ARG A 258 3.19 -39.34 -3.19
CA ARG A 258 3.81 -40.06 -4.32
C ARG A 258 5.04 -39.35 -4.82
N GLU A 259 4.96 -38.03 -5.00
CA GLU A 259 6.09 -37.19 -5.43
C GLU A 259 7.26 -37.28 -4.44
N GLU A 260 6.98 -37.22 -3.13
CA GLU A 260 7.99 -37.40 -2.08
C GLU A 260 8.64 -38.79 -2.13
N ALA A 261 7.84 -39.86 -2.27
CA ALA A 261 8.34 -41.22 -2.41
C ALA A 261 9.14 -41.47 -3.71
N GLU A 262 8.82 -40.76 -4.80
CA GLU A 262 9.59 -40.81 -6.05
C GLU A 262 10.90 -40.02 -5.95
N LEU A 263 10.90 -38.85 -5.30
CA LEU A 263 12.11 -38.11 -4.99
C LEU A 263 13.06 -38.91 -4.09
N ASP A 264 12.56 -39.63 -3.09
CA ASP A 264 13.39 -40.50 -2.24
C ASP A 264 13.94 -41.72 -2.97
N ARG A 265 13.16 -42.34 -3.89
CA ARG A 265 13.69 -43.39 -4.78
C ARG A 265 14.84 -42.87 -5.64
N LEU A 266 14.69 -41.68 -6.23
CA LEU A 266 15.73 -41.04 -7.05
C LEU A 266 16.95 -40.65 -6.21
N ARG A 267 16.77 -40.13 -4.99
CA ARG A 267 17.87 -39.86 -4.03
C ARG A 267 18.66 -41.13 -3.72
N VAL A 268 17.99 -42.25 -3.42
CA VAL A 268 18.65 -43.54 -3.14
C VAL A 268 19.40 -44.08 -4.36
N GLN A 269 18.82 -43.97 -5.57
CA GLN A 269 19.49 -44.37 -6.81
C GLN A 269 20.76 -43.55 -7.06
N LEU A 270 20.67 -42.22 -7.00
CA LEU A 270 21.81 -41.32 -7.19
C LEU A 270 22.93 -41.54 -6.15
N LEU A 271 22.58 -41.80 -4.89
CA LEU A 271 23.56 -42.17 -3.85
C LEU A 271 24.27 -43.49 -4.18
N GLY A 272 23.55 -44.49 -4.69
CA GLY A 272 24.13 -45.75 -5.16
C GLY A 272 25.07 -45.57 -6.36
N GLU A 273 24.70 -44.73 -7.32
CA GLU A 273 25.56 -44.40 -8.47
C GLU A 273 26.84 -43.66 -8.05
N VAL A 274 26.73 -42.67 -7.15
CA VAL A 274 27.89 -41.93 -6.61
C VAL A 274 28.83 -42.90 -5.88
N GLN A 275 28.32 -43.76 -5.00
CA GLN A 275 29.13 -44.79 -4.31
C GLN A 275 29.81 -45.75 -5.31
N GLY A 276 29.10 -46.16 -6.38
CA GLY A 276 29.65 -46.99 -7.45
C GLY A 276 30.76 -46.30 -8.24
N LEU A 277 30.63 -45.00 -8.51
CA LEU A 277 31.67 -44.18 -9.17
C LEU A 277 32.87 -43.95 -8.24
N GLU A 278 32.65 -43.70 -6.95
CA GLU A 278 33.73 -43.59 -5.97
C GLU A 278 34.52 -44.90 -5.83
N ALA A 279 33.84 -46.04 -5.76
CA ALA A 279 34.48 -47.36 -5.73
C ALA A 279 35.36 -47.60 -6.97
N ARG A 280 34.87 -47.24 -8.17
CA ARG A 280 35.65 -47.30 -9.42
C ARG A 280 36.87 -46.37 -9.38
N LEU A 281 36.70 -45.13 -8.92
CA LEU A 281 37.80 -44.17 -8.76
C LEU A 281 38.85 -44.66 -7.74
N GLN A 282 38.44 -45.34 -6.67
CA GLN A 282 39.36 -45.99 -5.74
C GLN A 282 40.10 -47.17 -6.39
N GLY A 283 39.44 -47.98 -7.22
CA GLY A 283 40.05 -49.04 -8.03
C GLY A 283 41.16 -48.50 -8.93
N CYS A 284 40.84 -47.55 -9.81
CA CYS A 284 41.80 -46.91 -10.72
C CYS A 284 42.97 -46.24 -9.97
N ARG A 285 42.75 -45.74 -8.74
CA ARG A 285 43.83 -45.20 -7.88
C ARG A 285 44.78 -46.28 -7.36
N ARG A 286 44.29 -47.50 -7.07
CA ARG A 286 45.12 -48.65 -6.66
C ARG A 286 45.95 -49.18 -7.83
N GLU A 287 45.31 -49.42 -8.97
CA GLU A 287 45.97 -49.81 -10.23
C GLU A 287 47.06 -48.80 -10.65
N ALA A 288 46.77 -47.50 -10.56
CA ALA A 288 47.73 -46.44 -10.86
C ALA A 288 48.88 -46.34 -9.83
N ALA A 289 48.73 -46.90 -8.63
CA ALA A 289 49.81 -47.03 -7.64
C ALA A 289 50.66 -48.28 -7.91
N GLU A 290 50.07 -49.38 -8.35
CA GLU A 290 50.75 -50.61 -8.75
C GLU A 290 51.59 -50.39 -10.03
N ALA A 291 51.00 -49.83 -11.09
CA ALA A 291 51.74 -49.45 -12.29
C ALA A 291 52.87 -48.42 -12.04
N ARG A 292 52.82 -47.67 -10.93
CA ARG A 292 53.95 -46.83 -10.46
C ARG A 292 55.04 -47.68 -9.80
N ARG A 293 54.69 -48.64 -8.92
CA ARG A 293 55.62 -49.62 -8.33
C ARG A 293 56.35 -50.38 -9.42
N ASP A 294 55.63 -50.95 -10.38
CA ASP A 294 56.21 -51.72 -11.50
C ASP A 294 57.16 -50.86 -12.34
N ARG A 295 56.75 -49.61 -12.64
CA ARG A 295 57.62 -48.65 -13.33
C ARG A 295 58.88 -48.30 -12.52
N THR A 296 58.83 -48.33 -11.19
CA THR A 296 60.04 -48.19 -10.37
C THR A 296 60.88 -49.47 -10.37
N GLN A 297 60.31 -50.67 -10.27
CA GLN A 297 61.05 -51.93 -10.38
C GLN A 297 61.77 -52.06 -11.72
N ALA A 298 61.05 -51.79 -12.83
CA ALA A 298 61.62 -51.77 -14.18
C ALA A 298 62.74 -50.72 -14.37
N ARG A 299 62.73 -49.62 -13.62
CA ARG A 299 63.84 -48.65 -13.60
C ARG A 299 65.07 -49.21 -12.88
N HIS A 300 64.89 -49.97 -11.79
CA HIS A 300 66.00 -50.61 -11.07
C HIS A 300 66.61 -51.77 -11.89
N THR A 301 65.81 -52.58 -12.57
CA THR A 301 66.35 -53.64 -13.46
C THR A 301 67.09 -53.05 -14.66
N LEU A 302 66.54 -52.00 -15.31
CA LEU A 302 67.25 -51.27 -16.37
C LEU A 302 68.54 -50.58 -15.89
N LEU A 303 68.61 -50.17 -14.62
CA LEU A 303 69.85 -49.63 -14.04
C LEU A 303 70.90 -50.73 -13.85
N ARG A 304 70.50 -51.90 -13.33
CA ARG A 304 71.37 -53.07 -13.17
C ARG A 304 71.92 -53.58 -14.50
N LEU A 305 71.03 -53.79 -15.49
CA LEU A 305 71.42 -54.18 -16.85
C LEU A 305 72.38 -53.16 -17.51
N ARG A 306 72.27 -51.87 -17.20
CA ARG A 306 73.22 -50.84 -17.67
C ARG A 306 74.58 -50.91 -16.98
N GLN A 307 74.64 -51.34 -15.72
CA GLN A 307 75.90 -51.58 -15.00
C GLN A 307 76.59 -52.82 -15.57
N GLU A 308 75.86 -53.92 -15.74
CA GLU A 308 76.34 -55.16 -16.38
C GLU A 308 76.85 -54.91 -17.82
N LEU A 309 76.07 -54.22 -18.66
CA LEU A 309 76.51 -53.80 -19.99
C LEU A 309 77.67 -52.79 -19.97
N GLY A 310 77.92 -52.11 -18.84
CA GLY A 310 79.10 -51.28 -18.63
C GLY A 310 80.35 -52.13 -18.40
N VAL A 311 80.26 -53.15 -17.53
CA VAL A 311 81.33 -54.12 -17.26
C VAL A 311 81.71 -54.88 -18.53
N LEU A 312 80.74 -55.47 -19.24
CA LEU A 312 80.96 -56.20 -20.49
C LEU A 312 81.59 -55.33 -21.59
N ARG A 313 81.34 -54.01 -21.60
CA ARG A 313 82.01 -53.07 -22.51
C ARG A 313 83.46 -52.82 -22.10
N ALA A 314 83.73 -52.66 -20.80
CA ALA A 314 85.08 -52.49 -20.28
C ALA A 314 85.95 -53.74 -20.55
N GLU A 315 85.41 -54.94 -20.33
CA GLU A 315 86.07 -56.21 -20.67
C GLU A 315 86.38 -56.31 -22.17
N ARG A 316 85.37 -56.11 -23.03
CA ARG A 316 85.55 -56.14 -24.48
C ARG A 316 86.60 -55.13 -24.95
N ASP A 317 86.59 -53.92 -24.41
CA ASP A 317 87.51 -52.87 -24.82
C ASP A 317 88.92 -53.06 -24.21
N PHE A 318 89.04 -53.74 -23.06
CA PHE A 318 90.31 -54.28 -22.53
C PHE A 318 90.89 -55.35 -23.47
N HIS A 319 90.09 -56.35 -23.88
CA HIS A 319 90.52 -57.36 -24.85
C HIS A 319 90.90 -56.74 -26.21
N ARG A 320 90.14 -55.75 -26.69
CA ARG A 320 90.49 -54.99 -27.90
C ARG A 320 91.80 -54.21 -27.74
N ALA A 321 92.05 -53.60 -26.58
CA ALA A 321 93.31 -52.92 -26.29
C ALA A 321 94.50 -53.90 -26.15
N ALA A 322 94.28 -55.12 -25.68
CA ALA A 322 95.29 -56.19 -25.72
C ALA A 322 95.57 -56.63 -27.17
N ALA A 323 94.53 -56.92 -27.96
CA ALA A 323 94.66 -57.31 -29.36
C ALA A 323 95.34 -56.24 -30.23
N HIS A 324 95.05 -54.94 -30.01
CA HIS A 324 95.75 -53.87 -30.71
C HIS A 324 97.21 -53.71 -30.28
N ARG A 325 97.57 -54.03 -29.03
CA ARG A 325 98.98 -54.09 -28.60
C ARG A 325 99.74 -55.24 -29.28
N TRP A 326 99.10 -56.40 -29.44
CA TRP A 326 99.66 -57.52 -30.22
C TRP A 326 99.80 -57.19 -31.71
N SER A 327 98.73 -56.72 -32.38
CA SER A 327 98.75 -56.46 -33.82
C SER A 327 99.70 -55.35 -34.26
N LYS A 328 100.12 -54.46 -33.35
CA LYS A 328 101.11 -53.41 -33.66
C LYS A 328 102.57 -53.90 -33.67
N ALA A 329 102.83 -55.14 -33.23
CA ALA A 329 104.17 -55.73 -33.25
C ALA A 329 104.58 -56.31 -34.62
N ASN A 330 103.62 -56.64 -35.50
CA ASN A 330 103.88 -57.44 -36.71
C ASN A 330 103.20 -56.89 -37.98
N ARG A 331 103.96 -56.24 -38.90
CA ARG A 331 103.81 -56.31 -40.39
C ARG A 331 104.74 -55.35 -41.19
N THR A 332 105.13 -55.79 -42.39
CA THR A 332 105.79 -55.04 -43.48
C THR A 332 105.06 -55.29 -44.84
N ARG A 333 105.60 -54.87 -46.02
CA ARG A 333 104.95 -54.77 -47.37
C ARG A 333 105.97 -55.12 -48.51
N PRO A 334 105.66 -55.26 -49.84
CA PRO A 334 104.41 -55.22 -50.67
C PRO A 334 104.17 -56.53 -51.54
N PRO A 335 104.23 -56.67 -52.90
CA PRO A 335 103.65 -55.96 -54.08
C PRO A 335 102.98 -56.80 -55.25
N THR A 336 102.00 -56.20 -55.97
CA THR A 336 101.64 -56.21 -57.44
C THR A 336 101.62 -57.43 -58.41
N THR A 337 100.60 -57.52 -59.31
CA THR A 337 100.69 -57.69 -60.81
C THR A 337 99.31 -57.51 -61.55
N ARG A 338 99.14 -57.82 -62.87
CA ARG A 338 98.09 -57.29 -63.83
C ARG A 338 97.36 -58.34 -64.74
N ALA A 339 96.15 -58.02 -65.24
CA ALA A 339 95.50 -58.56 -66.47
C ALA A 339 94.38 -57.60 -67.04
N ARG A 340 93.61 -58.00 -68.08
CA ARG A 340 92.52 -57.23 -68.80
C ARG A 340 91.14 -57.95 -68.68
N GLY A 341 89.95 -57.46 -69.10
CA GLY A 341 89.50 -56.32 -69.95
C GLY A 341 89.22 -56.76 -71.41
N PRO A 342 88.16 -56.29 -72.15
CA PRO A 342 87.37 -55.03 -72.07
C PRO A 342 85.89 -55.26 -71.58
N THR A 343 84.73 -54.67 -72.00
CA THR A 343 84.27 -53.87 -73.20
C THR A 343 83.00 -52.99 -72.94
N ARG A 344 82.39 -52.44 -74.02
CA ARG A 344 81.30 -51.43 -74.21
C ARG A 344 79.85 -51.90 -73.88
N ALA A 345 78.81 -51.04 -73.77
CA ALA A 345 78.60 -49.65 -74.27
C ALA A 345 77.76 -48.71 -73.36
N HIS A 346 77.57 -47.45 -73.78
CA HIS A 346 76.93 -46.31 -73.09
C HIS A 346 75.38 -46.39 -73.02
N THR A 347 74.69 -45.59 -72.20
CA THR A 347 74.38 -44.15 -72.45
C THR A 347 74.68 -43.18 -71.29
N HIS A 348 74.65 -41.88 -71.59
CA HIS A 348 74.77 -40.74 -70.66
C HIS A 348 73.36 -40.35 -70.12
N SER A 349 73.10 -39.48 -69.14
CA SER A 349 73.83 -38.40 -68.42
C SER A 349 73.06 -38.12 -67.08
N HIS A 350 73.21 -37.15 -66.16
CA HIS A 350 74.11 -36.04 -65.72
C HIS A 350 73.53 -35.59 -64.32
N THR A 351 74.10 -34.78 -63.40
CA THR A 351 75.32 -33.95 -63.27
C THR A 351 75.71 -33.77 -61.76
N HIS A 352 76.64 -32.86 -61.47
CA HIS A 352 77.13 -32.32 -60.18
C HIS A 352 76.06 -31.97 -59.11
N THR A 353 76.23 -32.10 -57.77
CA THR A 353 77.36 -31.98 -56.80
C THR A 353 77.78 -30.57 -56.38
N HIS A 354 77.42 -30.13 -55.15
CA HIS A 354 78.39 -29.79 -54.08
C HIS A 354 77.72 -29.48 -52.72
N PRO A 355 78.32 -29.84 -51.56
CA PRO A 355 77.89 -29.43 -50.21
C PRO A 355 78.94 -28.60 -49.45
N GLU A 356 78.55 -27.89 -48.38
CA GLU A 356 79.52 -27.35 -47.39
C GLU A 356 79.02 -27.30 -45.93
N ARG A 357 79.84 -26.84 -44.97
CA ARG A 357 79.83 -27.35 -43.58
C ARG A 357 80.36 -26.38 -42.50
N ARG A 358 79.90 -26.60 -41.25
CA ARG A 358 80.55 -26.31 -39.93
C ARG A 358 80.55 -24.83 -39.41
N PRO A 359 80.88 -24.58 -38.11
CA PRO A 359 80.42 -25.29 -36.90
C PRO A 359 80.07 -24.41 -35.66
N ARG A 360 79.64 -25.09 -34.58
CA ARG A 360 79.33 -24.60 -33.21
C ARG A 360 80.53 -23.99 -32.43
N ALA A 361 80.22 -23.16 -31.41
CA ALA A 361 80.67 -23.22 -30.00
C ALA A 361 80.03 -22.06 -29.19
N SER A 362 79.91 -22.00 -27.85
CA SER A 362 79.68 -22.99 -26.76
C SER A 362 79.08 -22.19 -25.56
N SER A 363 77.95 -22.58 -24.95
CA SER A 363 77.81 -23.38 -23.71
C SER A 363 78.17 -22.69 -22.36
N ARG A 364 77.48 -23.10 -21.27
CA ARG A 364 77.79 -22.87 -19.82
C ARG A 364 77.68 -21.39 -19.32
N THR A 365 76.77 -20.97 -18.42
CA THR A 365 76.70 -21.23 -16.93
C THR A 365 75.35 -20.84 -16.22
N HIS A 366 74.99 -21.44 -15.05
CA HIS A 366 73.89 -21.07 -14.11
C HIS A 366 73.84 -21.85 -12.74
N THR A 367 73.71 -21.18 -11.56
CA THR A 367 73.27 -21.67 -10.19
C THR A 367 73.39 -20.59 -9.04
N LEU A 368 72.49 -20.64 -8.03
CA LEU A 368 72.61 -20.69 -6.53
C LEU A 368 73.61 -19.78 -5.72
N SER A 369 73.41 -19.48 -4.41
CA SER A 369 72.42 -19.97 -3.40
C SER A 369 71.96 -18.89 -2.38
N GLU A 370 70.91 -19.19 -1.59
CA GLU A 370 70.68 -18.86 -0.14
C GLU A 370 70.77 -17.38 0.38
N GLN A 371 70.38 -17.02 1.63
CA GLN A 371 69.34 -17.48 2.59
C GLN A 371 69.32 -16.53 3.79
N ARG A 372 68.17 -15.94 4.17
CA ARG A 372 67.78 -15.65 5.58
C ARG A 372 66.35 -15.11 5.71
N GLN A 373 65.86 -15.09 6.95
CA GLN A 373 64.46 -14.86 7.37
C GLN A 373 64.33 -13.53 8.16
N GLN A 374 63.15 -13.34 8.77
CA GLN A 374 62.73 -12.27 9.73
C GLN A 374 62.22 -11.00 9.02
N ARG A 375 60.90 -10.70 9.08
CA ARG A 375 60.04 -10.23 10.20
C ARG A 375 60.35 -8.77 10.61
N THR A 376 59.42 -7.83 10.40
CA THR A 376 58.47 -7.27 11.40
C THR A 376 57.81 -5.93 10.95
N HIS A 377 56.64 -5.61 11.54
CA HIS A 377 55.99 -4.29 11.75
C HIS A 377 55.43 -3.45 10.58
N SER A 378 54.19 -2.97 10.82
CA SER A 378 53.61 -1.69 10.34
C SER A 378 53.44 -0.75 11.55
N PRO A 379 53.28 0.58 11.39
CA PRO A 379 52.00 1.22 11.77
C PRO A 379 51.64 2.50 10.95
N ALA A 380 50.60 3.24 11.41
CA ALA A 380 49.99 4.48 10.87
C ALA A 380 49.19 4.33 9.54
N LYS A 381 47.90 4.69 9.39
CA LYS A 381 46.90 5.53 10.11
C LYS A 381 46.79 6.99 9.61
N ASP A 382 45.57 7.52 9.75
CA ASP A 382 44.96 8.82 9.37
C ASP A 382 44.27 8.72 7.98
N GLU A 383 42.94 8.69 7.87
CA GLU A 383 41.85 9.59 8.30
C GLU A 383 41.54 10.69 7.27
N TRP A 384 40.28 10.72 6.80
CA TRP A 384 39.42 11.87 6.42
C TRP A 384 38.12 11.30 5.80
N GLU A 385 36.96 11.78 6.27
CA GLU A 385 35.62 11.36 5.83
C GLU A 385 34.90 12.45 5.00
N ASP A 386 33.82 12.04 4.35
CA ASP A 386 32.68 12.80 3.80
C ASP A 386 32.84 14.15 3.06
N MET A 387 32.18 14.22 1.89
CA MET A 387 31.29 15.33 1.54
C MET A 387 30.18 14.82 0.60
N SER A 388 28.92 14.99 1.01
CA SER A 388 27.75 15.21 0.13
C SER A 388 27.13 16.56 0.55
N PRO A 389 26.44 17.30 -0.33
CA PRO A 389 25.00 17.03 -0.54
C PRO A 389 24.48 17.37 -1.96
N ASP A 390 23.16 17.28 -2.13
CA ASP A 390 22.41 17.54 -3.35
C ASP A 390 22.28 19.03 -3.73
N SER A 391 21.75 19.29 -4.95
CA SER A 391 20.99 20.50 -5.24
C SER A 391 19.97 20.25 -6.36
N GLU A 392 18.72 20.63 -6.12
CA GLU A 392 17.65 20.66 -7.11
C GLU A 392 17.66 22.00 -7.89
N THR A 393 17.12 22.04 -9.11
CA THR A 393 16.64 23.27 -9.78
C THR A 393 15.64 22.89 -10.88
N GLU A 394 14.56 23.65 -11.03
CA GLU A 394 13.50 23.41 -12.02
C GLU A 394 13.58 24.35 -13.26
N GLU A 395 12.56 24.22 -14.12
CA GLU A 395 12.04 25.22 -15.08
C GLU A 395 12.56 25.26 -16.55
N PHE A 396 11.75 24.61 -17.41
CA PHE A 396 11.14 25.13 -18.64
C PHE A 396 11.87 25.27 -20.02
N SER A 397 11.07 24.89 -21.05
CA SER A 397 11.00 25.40 -22.44
C SER A 397 11.65 24.62 -23.61
N ASP A 398 10.85 23.68 -24.13
CA ASP A 398 10.30 23.65 -25.52
C ASP A 398 11.18 23.26 -26.76
N SER A 399 10.50 22.60 -27.70
CA SER A 399 10.70 22.52 -29.17
C SER A 399 11.88 21.76 -29.81
N LEU A 400 11.54 20.52 -30.19
CA LEU A 400 11.76 19.88 -31.50
C LEU A 400 13.18 19.64 -32.10
N GLU A 401 13.44 18.33 -32.30
CA GLU A 401 13.86 17.73 -33.57
C GLU A 401 15.29 17.94 -34.12
N SER A 402 16.21 17.01 -33.80
CA SER A 402 17.13 16.38 -34.76
C SER A 402 17.93 15.20 -34.16
N GLN A 403 18.64 14.43 -35.00
CA GLN A 403 19.28 13.13 -34.68
C GLN A 403 20.77 13.24 -34.24
N PRO A 404 21.39 12.16 -33.70
CA PRO A 404 22.37 12.29 -32.60
C PRO A 404 23.88 12.22 -32.98
N PRO A 405 24.77 12.67 -32.07
CA PRO A 405 26.21 12.43 -32.12
C PRO A 405 26.64 11.11 -31.43
N ALA A 406 27.90 10.72 -31.63
CA ALA A 406 28.44 9.42 -31.25
C ALA A 406 28.77 9.23 -29.75
N GLN A 407 28.71 7.98 -29.28
CA GLN A 407 29.17 7.57 -27.95
C GLN A 407 30.69 7.36 -27.90
N LEU A 408 31.33 7.79 -26.80
CA LEU A 408 32.74 7.54 -26.54
C LEU A 408 32.93 7.23 -25.04
N ARG A 409 33.06 5.94 -24.68
CA ARG A 409 33.27 5.50 -23.29
C ARG A 409 34.37 4.43 -23.22
N ASN A 410 35.38 4.67 -22.38
CA ASN A 410 36.44 3.70 -22.10
C ASN A 410 35.98 2.65 -21.07
N PRO A 411 36.43 1.38 -21.16
CA PRO A 411 36.06 0.31 -20.24
C PRO A 411 37.02 0.15 -19.04
N PRO A 412 36.52 -0.25 -17.85
CA PRO A 412 37.35 -0.75 -16.75
C PRO A 412 37.64 -2.26 -16.87
N ALA A 413 38.73 -2.72 -16.24
CA ALA A 413 39.33 -4.03 -16.49
C ALA A 413 38.67 -5.23 -15.78
N ALA A 414 38.52 -6.35 -16.51
CA ALA A 414 38.27 -7.67 -15.93
C ALA A 414 39.59 -8.41 -15.59
N LYS A 415 39.65 -9.05 -14.41
CA LYS A 415 40.84 -9.78 -13.92
C LYS A 415 40.75 -11.27 -14.26
N GLY A 416 41.56 -11.74 -15.21
CA GLY A 416 41.64 -13.17 -15.55
C GLY A 416 42.60 -13.95 -14.64
N CYS A 417 42.08 -14.77 -13.72
CA CYS A 417 42.88 -15.76 -12.98
C CYS A 417 42.76 -17.14 -13.63
N ARG A 418 43.87 -17.69 -14.11
CA ARG A 418 43.95 -19.01 -14.76
C ARG A 418 44.55 -20.03 -13.80
N TYR A 419 43.73 -20.95 -13.31
CA TYR A 419 44.20 -22.20 -12.70
C TYR A 419 44.45 -23.24 -13.79
N GLU A 420 45.53 -24.01 -13.69
CA GLU A 420 45.76 -25.22 -14.49
C GLU A 420 46.28 -26.35 -13.61
N LEU A 421 45.71 -27.55 -13.76
CA LEU A 421 46.35 -28.77 -13.25
C LEU A 421 46.00 -30.03 -14.07
N ILE A 422 46.82 -30.27 -15.09
CA ILE A 422 47.40 -31.57 -15.53
C ILE A 422 46.55 -32.85 -15.31
N THR A 423 46.18 -33.54 -16.42
CA THR A 423 46.42 -34.98 -16.72
C THR A 423 45.59 -35.42 -17.95
N PRO A 424 45.80 -36.62 -18.55
CA PRO A 424 47.07 -37.24 -18.94
C PRO A 424 47.08 -37.67 -20.43
N GLY A 425 48.27 -37.98 -20.98
CA GLY A 425 48.40 -38.58 -22.32
C GLY A 425 49.69 -39.41 -22.48
N PRO A 426 49.66 -40.59 -23.12
CA PRO A 426 50.83 -41.48 -23.20
C PRO A 426 51.74 -41.22 -24.41
N ARG A 427 53.06 -41.36 -24.18
CA ARG A 427 54.07 -42.18 -24.91
C ARG A 427 53.90 -42.42 -26.42
N ASP A 428 54.93 -42.44 -27.27
CA ASP A 428 56.42 -42.35 -27.16
C ASP A 428 56.97 -42.39 -28.63
N PRO A 429 58.29 -42.40 -28.94
CA PRO A 429 59.51 -41.96 -28.24
C PRO A 429 60.47 -41.12 -29.14
N VAL A 430 61.75 -40.96 -28.71
CA VAL A 430 62.99 -40.53 -29.45
C VAL A 430 63.03 -39.09 -30.04
N THR A 431 64.12 -38.30 -29.96
CA THR A 431 65.52 -38.58 -29.55
C THR A 431 66.16 -37.46 -28.70
N THR A 432 66.94 -37.90 -27.70
CA THR A 432 68.01 -37.25 -26.92
C THR A 432 68.73 -36.02 -27.53
N HIS A 433 68.95 -34.95 -26.74
CA HIS A 433 70.31 -34.48 -26.30
C HIS A 433 70.31 -33.26 -25.34
N GLN A 434 71.17 -33.33 -24.31
CA GLN A 434 71.53 -32.28 -23.31
C GLN A 434 72.91 -31.63 -23.68
N PRO A 435 73.46 -30.52 -23.06
CA PRO A 435 73.76 -30.41 -21.60
C PRO A 435 73.96 -29.01 -20.88
N TYR A 436 73.40 -28.87 -19.66
CA TYR A 436 73.93 -28.38 -18.34
C TYR A 436 75.16 -27.42 -18.09
N THR A 437 75.11 -26.58 -16.99
CA THR A 437 76.03 -26.45 -15.78
C THR A 437 75.85 -25.18 -14.88
N ALA A 438 76.32 -25.24 -13.61
CA ALA A 438 77.04 -24.26 -12.71
C ALA A 438 77.41 -22.79 -13.16
N PRO A 439 77.75 -21.81 -12.27
CA PRO A 439 77.42 -20.35 -12.35
C PRO A 439 78.55 -19.31 -12.58
N GLY A 440 78.19 -18.00 -12.63
CA GLY A 440 79.09 -16.88 -12.35
C GLY A 440 78.42 -15.47 -12.23
N THR A 441 78.95 -14.61 -11.33
CA THR A 441 78.78 -13.12 -11.29
C THR A 441 77.41 -12.47 -10.95
N VAL A 442 76.75 -12.87 -9.85
CA VAL A 442 75.58 -12.11 -9.33
C VAL A 442 76.01 -10.95 -8.42
N ARG A 443 75.98 -9.70 -8.92
CA ARG A 443 75.66 -8.46 -8.15
C ARG A 443 75.60 -7.21 -9.02
N SER A 444 76.66 -6.87 -9.74
CA SER A 444 76.71 -5.73 -10.68
C SER A 444 75.66 -5.86 -11.79
N ASP A 445 75.51 -7.08 -12.31
CA ASP A 445 74.58 -7.41 -13.37
C ASP A 445 73.10 -7.26 -12.94
N VAL A 446 72.77 -7.21 -11.64
CA VAL A 446 71.38 -7.00 -11.18
C VAL A 446 70.89 -5.59 -11.52
N ARG A 447 71.72 -4.54 -11.37
CA ARG A 447 71.35 -3.17 -11.74
C ARG A 447 71.27 -2.99 -13.26
N ARG A 448 72.19 -3.60 -14.02
CA ARG A 448 72.13 -3.61 -15.50
C ARG A 448 70.96 -4.44 -16.03
N LYS A 449 70.65 -5.61 -15.46
CA LYS A 449 69.42 -6.37 -15.72
C LYS A 449 68.18 -5.55 -15.37
N ARG A 450 68.09 -4.82 -14.25
CA ARG A 450 66.87 -4.05 -13.93
C ARG A 450 66.59 -2.92 -14.94
N ARG A 451 67.63 -2.25 -15.47
CA ARG A 451 67.47 -1.28 -16.59
C ARG A 451 67.19 -1.98 -17.93
N ARG A 452 67.93 -3.04 -18.28
CA ARG A 452 67.66 -3.83 -19.50
C ARG A 452 66.26 -4.42 -19.50
N MET A 453 65.77 -4.97 -18.39
CA MET A 453 64.42 -5.54 -18.23
C MET A 453 63.32 -4.50 -18.42
N LYS A 454 63.49 -3.26 -17.93
CA LYS A 454 62.56 -2.16 -18.26
C LYS A 454 62.57 -1.86 -19.76
N ASN A 455 63.76 -1.74 -20.37
CA ASN A 455 63.84 -1.48 -21.81
C ASN A 455 63.31 -2.65 -22.65
N THR A 456 63.60 -3.91 -22.31
CA THR A 456 63.08 -5.08 -23.04
C THR A 456 61.60 -5.29 -22.82
N ALA A 457 61.03 -4.93 -21.66
CA ALA A 457 59.58 -4.90 -21.45
C ALA A 457 58.91 -3.82 -22.31
N LEU A 458 59.53 -2.63 -22.45
CA LEU A 458 59.06 -1.60 -23.38
C LEU A 458 59.20 -2.04 -24.84
N HIS A 459 60.32 -2.67 -25.23
CA HIS A 459 60.50 -3.19 -26.59
C HIS A 459 59.55 -4.36 -26.89
N HIS A 460 59.30 -5.27 -25.93
CA HIS A 460 58.29 -6.31 -26.08
C HIS A 460 56.90 -5.72 -26.17
N ARG A 461 56.56 -4.69 -25.38
CA ARG A 461 55.25 -4.02 -25.50
C ARG A 461 55.11 -3.28 -26.82
N LEU A 462 56.17 -2.64 -27.33
CA LEU A 462 56.21 -2.03 -28.65
C LEU A 462 56.02 -3.08 -29.76
N LEU A 463 56.76 -4.20 -29.71
CA LEU A 463 56.63 -5.30 -30.67
C LEU A 463 55.26 -6.00 -30.60
N CYS A 464 54.69 -6.19 -29.40
CA CYS A 464 53.34 -6.72 -29.25
C CYS A 464 52.28 -5.76 -29.80
N LEU A 465 52.42 -4.44 -29.59
CA LEU A 465 51.53 -3.44 -30.18
C LEU A 465 51.69 -3.39 -31.70
N GLN A 466 52.92 -3.44 -32.21
CA GLN A 466 53.21 -3.47 -33.65
C GLN A 466 52.69 -4.76 -34.30
N GLN A 467 52.77 -5.90 -33.60
CA GLN A 467 52.18 -7.17 -34.04
C GLN A 467 50.64 -7.13 -33.98
N GLN A 468 50.04 -6.52 -32.96
CA GLN A 468 48.59 -6.29 -32.91
C GLN A 468 48.11 -5.39 -34.05
N VAL A 469 48.82 -4.29 -34.34
CA VAL A 469 48.53 -3.42 -35.49
C VAL A 469 48.69 -4.17 -36.82
N ALA A 470 49.75 -4.97 -36.98
CA ALA A 470 49.94 -5.80 -38.18
C ALA A 470 48.83 -6.85 -38.35
N VAL A 471 48.40 -7.50 -37.26
CA VAL A 471 47.27 -8.43 -37.26
C VAL A 471 45.97 -7.71 -37.63
N LEU A 472 45.68 -6.55 -37.03
CA LEU A 472 44.49 -5.75 -37.35
C LEU A 472 44.50 -5.25 -38.81
N GLN A 473 45.65 -4.81 -39.34
CA GLN A 473 45.81 -4.46 -40.75
C GLN A 473 45.61 -5.67 -41.68
N SER A 474 46.11 -6.86 -41.31
CA SER A 474 45.88 -8.08 -42.08
C SER A 474 44.42 -8.54 -42.04
N ALA A 475 43.74 -8.40 -40.90
CA ALA A 475 42.32 -8.71 -40.73
C ALA A 475 41.43 -7.72 -41.51
N SER A 476 41.80 -6.44 -41.53
CA SER A 476 41.15 -5.41 -42.36
C SER A 476 41.28 -5.72 -43.85
N ARG A 477 42.48 -6.07 -44.34
CA ARG A 477 42.70 -6.49 -45.73
C ARG A 477 41.90 -7.73 -46.09
N ALA A 478 41.95 -8.77 -45.25
CA ALA A 478 41.17 -10.00 -45.45
C ALA A 478 39.63 -9.76 -45.38
N ALA A 479 39.17 -8.74 -44.66
CA ALA A 479 37.76 -8.33 -44.65
C ALA A 479 37.39 -7.61 -45.97
N THR A 480 38.23 -6.68 -46.46
CA THR A 480 38.01 -6.03 -47.76
C THR A 480 38.09 -7.02 -48.93
N GLU A 481 39.03 -7.96 -48.91
CA GLU A 481 39.15 -9.04 -49.90
C GLU A 481 37.87 -9.89 -49.94
N ARG A 482 37.36 -10.33 -48.78
CA ARG A 482 36.09 -11.06 -48.68
C ARG A 482 34.90 -10.25 -49.18
N LEU A 483 34.83 -8.95 -48.87
CA LEU A 483 33.76 -8.08 -49.35
C LEU A 483 33.80 -7.98 -50.89
N THR A 484 34.98 -7.78 -51.49
CA THR A 484 35.13 -7.81 -52.96
C THR A 484 34.78 -9.18 -53.56
N GLN A 485 35.15 -10.29 -52.90
CA GLN A 485 34.78 -11.64 -53.33
C GLN A 485 33.26 -11.81 -53.34
N THR A 486 32.56 -11.53 -52.23
CA THR A 486 31.09 -11.62 -52.17
C THR A 486 30.39 -10.68 -53.16
N GLN A 487 30.97 -9.52 -53.46
CA GLN A 487 30.45 -8.60 -54.47
C GLN A 487 30.62 -9.15 -55.90
N THR A 488 31.75 -9.80 -56.22
CA THR A 488 31.92 -10.51 -57.50
C THR A 488 31.03 -11.75 -57.60
N GLU A 489 30.85 -12.51 -56.51
CA GLU A 489 29.92 -13.64 -56.46
C GLU A 489 28.48 -13.17 -56.74
N LEU A 490 28.02 -12.09 -56.10
CA LEU A 490 26.74 -11.45 -56.39
C LEU A 490 26.62 -11.05 -57.86
N GLN A 491 27.62 -10.37 -58.44
CA GLN A 491 27.61 -10.00 -59.86
C GLN A 491 27.50 -11.21 -60.79
N THR A 492 28.23 -12.31 -60.52
CA THR A 492 28.11 -13.54 -61.32
C THR A 492 26.75 -14.20 -61.17
N LEU A 493 26.15 -14.18 -59.98
CA LEU A 493 24.79 -14.70 -59.75
C LEU A 493 23.73 -13.85 -60.44
N THR A 494 23.84 -12.51 -60.41
CA THR A 494 22.96 -11.60 -61.16
C THR A 494 23.07 -11.85 -62.67
N HIS A 495 24.29 -11.97 -63.21
CA HIS A 495 24.50 -12.29 -64.62
C HIS A 495 23.94 -13.67 -64.99
N ARG A 496 24.11 -14.69 -64.13
CA ARG A 496 23.56 -16.04 -64.34
C ARG A 496 22.02 -16.04 -64.30
N LEU A 497 21.41 -15.21 -63.45
CA LEU A 497 19.96 -15.02 -63.40
C LEU A 497 19.44 -14.32 -64.67
N GLN A 498 20.13 -13.28 -65.15
CA GLN A 498 19.80 -12.60 -66.41
C GLN A 498 19.92 -13.56 -67.62
N ALA A 499 21.02 -14.32 -67.72
CA ALA A 499 21.19 -15.34 -68.74
C ALA A 499 20.07 -16.40 -68.69
N SER A 500 19.72 -16.88 -67.48
CA SER A 500 18.61 -17.83 -67.28
C SER A 500 17.24 -17.26 -67.69
N LYS A 501 17.03 -15.95 -67.51
CA LYS A 501 15.82 -15.25 -67.97
C LYS A 501 15.77 -15.20 -69.49
N HIS A 502 16.89 -14.88 -70.15
CA HIS A 502 16.96 -14.87 -71.61
C HIS A 502 16.80 -16.27 -72.23
N THR A 503 17.36 -17.33 -71.64
CA THR A 503 17.13 -18.70 -72.12
C THR A 503 15.68 -19.13 -71.94
N SER A 504 15.05 -18.79 -70.80
CA SER A 504 13.63 -19.06 -70.57
C SER A 504 12.72 -18.29 -71.55
N GLN A 505 13.06 -17.05 -71.88
CA GLN A 505 12.35 -16.26 -72.89
C GLN A 505 12.51 -16.86 -74.30
N LYS A 506 13.71 -17.30 -74.68
CA LYS A 506 13.96 -18.01 -75.95
C LYS A 506 13.15 -19.30 -76.04
N GLN A 507 13.12 -20.09 -74.97
CA GLN A 507 12.31 -21.32 -74.89
C GLN A 507 10.80 -21.02 -74.98
N ALA A 508 10.32 -19.92 -74.40
CA ALA A 508 8.91 -19.51 -74.55
C ALA A 508 8.56 -19.15 -76.00
N CYS A 509 9.45 -18.46 -76.72
CA CYS A 509 9.28 -18.19 -78.15
C CYS A 509 9.33 -19.47 -79.00
N GLU A 510 10.27 -20.39 -78.71
CA GLU A 510 10.36 -21.70 -79.39
C GLU A 510 9.11 -22.56 -79.15
N LEU A 511 8.57 -22.57 -77.93
CA LEU A 511 7.31 -23.24 -77.61
C LEU A 511 6.12 -22.62 -78.36
N ALA A 512 6.06 -21.30 -78.51
CA ALA A 512 5.01 -20.65 -79.30
C ALA A 512 5.08 -21.03 -80.79
N VAL A 513 6.28 -21.09 -81.37
CA VAL A 513 6.48 -21.56 -82.76
C VAL A 513 6.09 -23.02 -82.90
N LEU A 514 6.46 -23.89 -81.96
CA LEU A 514 6.07 -25.31 -81.96
C LEU A 514 4.55 -25.50 -81.78
N GLN A 515 3.89 -24.66 -80.99
CA GLN A 515 2.43 -24.64 -80.86
C GLN A 515 1.76 -24.20 -82.18
N GLN A 516 2.31 -23.21 -82.88
CA GLN A 516 1.81 -22.79 -84.18
C GLN A 516 2.01 -23.89 -85.24
N GLN A 517 3.17 -24.54 -85.28
CA GLN A 517 3.43 -25.71 -86.15
C GLN A 517 2.47 -26.86 -85.84
N LYS A 518 2.21 -27.15 -84.56
CA LYS A 518 1.22 -28.15 -84.15
C LYS A 518 -0.18 -27.80 -84.69
N ALA A 519 -0.60 -26.55 -84.59
CA ALA A 519 -1.91 -26.11 -85.10
C ALA A 519 -2.01 -26.24 -86.64
N VAL A 520 -0.94 -25.96 -87.38
CA VAL A 520 -0.89 -26.21 -88.84
C VAL A 520 -1.00 -27.70 -89.15
N LEU A 521 -0.22 -28.56 -88.48
CA LEU A 521 -0.28 -30.01 -88.66
C LEU A 521 -1.63 -30.61 -88.25
N GLU A 522 -2.31 -30.06 -87.26
CA GLU A 522 -3.67 -30.46 -86.89
C GLU A 522 -4.70 -30.03 -87.95
N ALA A 523 -4.57 -28.84 -88.53
CA ALA A 523 -5.39 -28.40 -89.66
C ALA A 523 -5.13 -29.25 -90.93
N GLU A 524 -3.88 -29.61 -91.22
CA GLU A 524 -3.53 -30.55 -92.30
C GLU A 524 -4.10 -31.95 -92.04
N LEU A 525 -4.01 -32.47 -90.81
CA LEU A 525 -4.62 -33.76 -90.46
C LEU A 525 -6.16 -33.74 -90.57
N GLU A 526 -6.80 -32.60 -90.26
CA GLU A 526 -8.21 -32.40 -90.57
C GLU A 526 -8.49 -32.36 -92.07
N GLN A 527 -7.64 -31.70 -92.87
CA GLN A 527 -7.77 -31.65 -94.32
C GLN A 527 -7.64 -33.06 -94.93
N TRP A 528 -6.63 -33.84 -94.51
CA TRP A 528 -6.48 -35.25 -94.88
C TRP A 528 -7.66 -36.12 -94.43
N ARG A 529 -8.25 -35.88 -93.25
CA ARG A 529 -9.50 -36.55 -92.82
C ARG A 529 -10.66 -36.19 -93.76
N LYS A 530 -10.82 -34.91 -94.11
CA LYS A 530 -11.88 -34.42 -95.03
C LYS A 530 -11.71 -35.01 -96.44
N SER A 531 -10.49 -35.07 -96.97
CA SER A 531 -10.16 -35.78 -98.22
C SER A 531 -10.43 -37.29 -98.14
N ARG A 532 -10.15 -37.93 -97.00
CA ARG A 532 -10.41 -39.36 -96.80
C ARG A 532 -11.90 -39.68 -96.70
N SER A 533 -12.72 -38.82 -96.09
CA SER A 533 -14.18 -38.98 -96.12
C SER A 533 -14.77 -38.74 -97.51
N LEU A 534 -14.20 -37.83 -98.31
CA LEU A 534 -14.55 -37.65 -99.73
C LEU A 534 -14.11 -38.83 -100.62
N SER A 535 -13.27 -39.73 -100.10
CA SER A 535 -12.80 -40.94 -100.79
C SER A 535 -13.58 -42.20 -100.35
N GLN A 536 -14.77 -42.05 -99.76
CA GLN A 536 -15.56 -43.15 -99.19
C GLN A 536 -16.98 -43.28 -99.79
N GLU A 537 -17.15 -42.91 -101.06
CA GLU A 537 -18.27 -43.37 -101.90
C GLU A 537 -17.74 -44.35 -102.98
N LEU A 538 -18.53 -45.39 -103.28
CA LEU A 538 -18.12 -46.56 -104.07
C LEU A 538 -18.28 -46.33 -105.59
N PRO A 539 -17.55 -47.04 -106.49
CA PRO A 539 -17.83 -48.46 -106.72
C PRO A 539 -16.61 -49.38 -107.00
N THR A 540 -16.90 -50.69 -107.05
CA THR A 540 -16.02 -51.83 -107.36
C THR A 540 -15.43 -51.81 -108.77
N PHE A 541 -14.19 -52.28 -108.97
CA PHE A 541 -13.80 -53.28 -109.99
C PHE A 541 -12.31 -53.72 -109.90
N THR A 542 -11.96 -54.82 -110.57
CA THR A 542 -10.62 -55.40 -110.81
C THR A 542 -10.11 -54.99 -112.23
N PRO A 543 -8.97 -55.44 -112.81
CA PRO A 543 -7.96 -56.44 -112.40
C PRO A 543 -6.47 -56.06 -112.66
N ASP A 544 -5.60 -57.09 -112.71
CA ASP A 544 -4.27 -57.23 -113.37
C ASP A 544 -4.14 -56.52 -114.76
N PRO A 545 -2.92 -56.33 -115.38
CA PRO A 545 -1.79 -57.28 -115.38
C PRO A 545 -0.34 -56.70 -115.46
N ALA A 546 0.69 -57.58 -115.47
CA ALA A 546 1.67 -57.70 -116.59
C ALA A 546 2.71 -58.83 -116.39
N HIS A 547 2.90 -59.69 -117.40
CA HIS A 547 4.01 -60.66 -117.50
C HIS A 547 5.25 -60.05 -118.21
N PRO A 548 6.35 -60.82 -118.38
CA PRO A 548 6.53 -61.49 -119.69
C PRO A 548 6.90 -62.99 -119.64
N THR A 549 6.27 -63.77 -120.54
CA THR A 549 6.81 -64.82 -121.47
C THR A 549 7.95 -65.81 -121.05
N CYS A 550 8.10 -67.01 -121.66
CA CYS A 550 7.60 -67.51 -122.95
C CYS A 550 7.46 -69.05 -123.06
N THR A 551 6.45 -69.49 -123.85
CA THR A 551 6.39 -70.66 -124.78
C THR A 551 6.86 -72.08 -124.42
N THR A 552 6.00 -73.05 -124.77
CA THR A 552 6.32 -74.47 -125.07
C THR A 552 6.93 -74.62 -126.48
N PRO A 553 7.44 -75.82 -126.88
CA PRO A 553 6.57 -76.74 -127.66
C PRO A 553 6.82 -78.24 -127.37
N SER A 554 6.19 -79.12 -128.16
CA SER A 554 6.25 -80.59 -128.07
C SER A 554 6.77 -81.21 -129.38
N SER A 555 7.68 -82.20 -129.29
CA SER A 555 7.81 -83.33 -130.24
C SER A 555 8.89 -84.36 -129.82
N ALA A 556 8.82 -85.54 -130.43
CA ALA A 556 9.89 -86.56 -130.55
C ALA A 556 10.37 -86.57 -132.04
N PRO A 557 11.39 -87.35 -132.50
CA PRO A 557 12.12 -88.44 -131.81
C PRO A 557 13.67 -88.44 -132.01
N ASP A 558 14.30 -89.57 -131.67
CA ASP A 558 15.56 -90.16 -132.18
C ASP A 558 16.90 -89.36 -132.21
N SER A 559 17.78 -89.64 -131.23
CA SER A 559 19.15 -90.14 -131.46
C SER A 559 19.93 -90.34 -130.15
N ALA A 560 20.24 -91.60 -129.80
CA ALA A 560 20.46 -92.01 -128.41
C ALA A 560 21.85 -91.74 -127.77
N HIS A 561 22.80 -91.08 -128.45
CA HIS A 561 24.20 -90.97 -127.96
C HIS A 561 24.73 -89.54 -127.72
N SER A 562 23.99 -88.49 -128.06
CA SER A 562 24.35 -87.11 -127.70
C SER A 562 23.70 -86.70 -126.37
N THR A 563 22.40 -86.98 -126.21
CA THR A 563 21.55 -86.56 -125.10
C THR A 563 22.05 -87.00 -123.72
N ILE A 564 22.60 -88.21 -123.59
CA ILE A 564 23.09 -88.75 -122.31
C ILE A 564 24.18 -87.86 -121.70
N LYS A 565 25.13 -87.38 -122.52
CA LYS A 565 26.23 -86.51 -122.04
C LYS A 565 25.73 -85.12 -121.62
N GLN A 566 24.72 -84.60 -122.32
CA GLN A 566 24.07 -83.34 -121.96
C GLN A 566 23.30 -83.49 -120.64
N LEU A 567 22.47 -84.53 -120.50
CA LEU A 567 21.74 -84.83 -119.26
C LEU A 567 22.68 -85.06 -118.08
N GLU A 568 23.82 -85.73 -118.27
CA GLU A 568 24.86 -85.84 -117.24
C GLU A 568 25.45 -84.48 -116.83
N ALA A 569 25.69 -83.58 -117.78
CA ALA A 569 26.19 -82.23 -117.50
C ALA A 569 25.13 -81.40 -116.76
N ASP A 570 23.86 -81.49 -117.17
CA ASP A 570 22.74 -80.80 -116.51
C ASP A 570 22.48 -81.35 -115.11
N ILE A 571 22.58 -82.67 -114.89
CA ILE A 571 22.53 -83.28 -113.56
C ILE A 571 23.69 -82.78 -112.69
N LYS A 572 24.91 -82.70 -113.23
CA LYS A 572 26.07 -82.15 -112.49
C LYS A 572 25.85 -80.66 -112.17
N GLN A 573 25.29 -79.89 -113.09
CA GLN A 573 24.97 -78.47 -112.89
C GLN A 573 23.86 -78.28 -111.84
N LEU A 574 22.77 -79.06 -111.90
CA LEU A 574 21.68 -79.06 -110.92
C LEU A 574 22.17 -79.51 -109.54
N ASN A 575 23.06 -80.49 -109.46
CA ASN A 575 23.69 -80.93 -108.20
C ASN A 575 24.59 -79.82 -107.62
N SER A 576 25.33 -79.08 -108.45
CA SER A 576 26.09 -77.91 -108.00
C SER A 576 25.20 -76.75 -107.54
N LYS A 577 24.11 -76.46 -108.26
CA LYS A 577 23.07 -75.48 -107.89
C LYS A 577 22.38 -75.86 -106.56
N LEU A 578 22.04 -77.14 -106.38
CA LEU A 578 21.46 -77.67 -105.15
C LEU A 578 22.43 -77.54 -103.97
N LYS A 579 23.72 -77.85 -104.17
CA LYS A 579 24.77 -77.66 -103.15
C LYS A 579 24.97 -76.18 -102.80
N SER A 580 25.02 -75.28 -103.78
CA SER A 580 25.13 -73.84 -103.50
C SER A 580 23.90 -73.31 -102.77
N ALA A 581 22.69 -73.66 -103.20
CA ALA A 581 21.44 -73.28 -102.55
C ALA A 581 21.31 -73.88 -101.13
N THR A 582 21.78 -75.11 -100.91
CA THR A 582 21.84 -75.72 -99.57
C THR A 582 22.86 -75.00 -98.67
N SER A 583 24.00 -74.59 -99.21
CA SER A 583 24.98 -73.78 -98.47
C SER A 583 24.43 -72.40 -98.10
N GLU A 584 23.69 -71.76 -99.01
CA GLU A 584 23.06 -70.46 -98.80
C GLU A 584 21.89 -70.55 -97.81
N GLY A 585 21.04 -71.57 -97.92
CA GLY A 585 19.99 -71.87 -96.94
C GLY A 585 20.58 -72.14 -95.54
N ASN A 586 21.76 -72.72 -95.44
CA ASN A 586 22.48 -72.87 -94.16
C ASN A 586 23.07 -71.55 -93.64
N LYS A 587 23.57 -70.65 -94.50
CA LYS A 587 23.92 -69.27 -94.10
C LYS A 587 22.68 -68.52 -93.60
N GLN A 588 21.59 -68.54 -94.35
CA GLN A 588 20.32 -67.90 -93.97
C GLN A 588 19.75 -68.48 -92.66
N ARG A 589 19.88 -69.79 -92.43
CA ARG A 589 19.54 -70.46 -91.16
C ARG A 589 20.46 -70.00 -90.02
N SER A 590 21.75 -69.77 -90.27
CA SER A 590 22.70 -69.20 -89.30
C SER A 590 22.34 -67.75 -88.94
N VAL A 591 22.07 -66.90 -89.93
CA VAL A 591 21.62 -65.51 -89.75
C VAL A 591 20.29 -65.47 -88.97
N ASN A 592 19.32 -66.32 -89.31
CA ASN A 592 18.06 -66.44 -88.57
C ASN A 592 18.28 -66.89 -87.12
N LYS A 593 19.27 -67.74 -86.82
CA LYS A 593 19.63 -68.10 -85.44
C LYS A 593 20.24 -66.91 -84.71
N GLY A 594 21.09 -66.12 -85.36
CA GLY A 594 21.65 -64.87 -84.82
C GLY A 594 20.57 -63.84 -84.49
N LEU A 595 19.69 -63.53 -85.46
CA LEU A 595 18.58 -62.58 -85.27
C LEU A 595 17.61 -63.01 -84.16
N ARG A 596 17.36 -64.31 -83.99
CA ARG A 596 16.55 -64.84 -82.87
C ARG A 596 17.24 -64.66 -81.51
N ALA A 597 18.56 -64.80 -81.45
CA ALA A 597 19.32 -64.49 -80.24
C ALA A 597 19.31 -62.99 -79.93
N GLU A 598 19.54 -62.13 -80.93
CA GLU A 598 19.45 -60.67 -80.79
C GLU A 598 18.05 -60.17 -80.37
N LEU A 599 16.99 -60.85 -80.82
CA LEU A 599 15.62 -60.56 -80.40
C LEU A 599 15.41 -60.97 -78.93
N HIS A 600 15.89 -62.14 -78.53
CA HIS A 600 15.82 -62.60 -77.14
C HIS A 600 16.60 -61.69 -76.18
N ASP A 601 17.80 -61.26 -76.58
CA ASP A 601 18.62 -60.26 -75.89
C ASP A 601 17.87 -58.93 -75.73
N ARG A 602 17.13 -58.50 -76.76
CA ARG A 602 16.30 -57.28 -76.71
C ARG A 602 15.08 -57.45 -75.80
N ASP A 603 14.40 -58.60 -75.84
CA ASP A 603 13.27 -58.91 -74.94
C ASP A 603 13.71 -58.95 -73.48
N GLN A 604 14.90 -59.49 -73.18
CA GLN A 604 15.46 -59.45 -71.82
C GLN A 604 15.76 -58.01 -71.39
N ARG A 605 16.41 -57.21 -72.24
CA ARG A 605 16.69 -55.79 -71.94
C ARG A 605 15.42 -54.97 -71.77
N LEU A 606 14.35 -55.25 -72.53
CA LEU A 606 13.04 -54.61 -72.37
C LEU A 606 12.41 -54.94 -71.02
N LYS A 607 12.45 -56.21 -70.57
CA LYS A 607 12.00 -56.61 -69.23
C LYS A 607 12.79 -55.90 -68.14
N GLU A 608 14.12 -55.91 -68.23
CA GLU A 608 14.97 -55.19 -67.26
C GLU A 608 14.67 -53.68 -67.20
N LEU A 609 14.34 -53.05 -68.34
CA LEU A 609 13.95 -51.64 -68.39
C LEU A 609 12.55 -51.40 -67.82
N GLN A 610 11.60 -52.32 -68.05
CA GLN A 610 10.27 -52.30 -67.45
C GLN A 610 10.34 -52.48 -65.93
N ASP A 611 11.20 -53.36 -65.43
CA ASP A 611 11.46 -53.54 -64.00
C ASP A 611 12.04 -52.26 -63.40
N LYS A 612 13.07 -51.66 -64.03
CA LYS A 612 13.67 -50.38 -63.60
C LYS A 612 12.64 -49.24 -63.61
N LEU A 613 11.74 -49.21 -64.59
CA LEU A 613 10.64 -48.25 -64.67
C LEU A 613 9.63 -48.44 -63.54
N SER A 614 9.18 -49.67 -63.25
CA SER A 614 8.26 -49.94 -62.14
C SER A 614 8.84 -49.58 -60.76
N HIS A 615 10.17 -49.65 -60.61
CA HIS A 615 10.87 -49.17 -59.41
C HIS A 615 10.84 -47.64 -59.34
N ALA A 616 11.15 -46.95 -60.45
CA ALA A 616 11.08 -45.50 -60.53
C ALA A 616 9.65 -44.95 -60.31
N GLU A 617 8.61 -45.64 -60.79
CA GLU A 617 7.21 -45.29 -60.56
C GLU A 617 6.83 -45.36 -59.08
N ARG A 618 7.17 -46.45 -58.39
CA ARG A 618 6.99 -46.57 -56.92
C ARG A 618 7.73 -45.46 -56.18
N ASP A 619 8.97 -45.16 -56.58
CA ASP A 619 9.78 -44.06 -56.04
C ASP A 619 9.10 -42.69 -56.24
N VAL A 620 8.51 -42.44 -57.40
CA VAL A 620 7.76 -41.20 -57.71
C VAL A 620 6.48 -41.12 -56.90
N VAL A 621 5.74 -42.22 -56.71
CA VAL A 621 4.54 -42.25 -55.85
C VAL A 621 4.90 -41.95 -54.39
N MET A 622 5.93 -42.58 -53.83
CA MET A 622 6.40 -42.28 -52.46
C MET A 622 6.85 -40.82 -52.31
N LYS A 623 7.57 -40.26 -53.30
CA LYS A 623 7.99 -38.85 -53.30
C LYS A 623 6.80 -37.89 -53.42
N ARG A 624 5.75 -38.23 -54.18
CA ARG A 624 4.50 -37.46 -54.25
C ARG A 624 3.79 -37.44 -52.89
N GLN A 625 3.65 -38.59 -52.22
CA GLN A 625 3.05 -38.64 -50.88
C GLN A 625 3.83 -37.77 -49.89
N LEU A 626 5.16 -37.91 -49.84
CA LEU A 626 6.01 -37.09 -48.96
C LEU A 626 5.86 -35.57 -49.23
N VAL A 627 5.72 -35.17 -50.49
CA VAL A 627 5.47 -33.75 -50.84
C VAL A 627 4.10 -33.28 -50.34
N GLU A 628 3.06 -34.11 -50.37
CA GLU A 628 1.73 -33.76 -49.86
C GLU A 628 1.66 -33.77 -48.32
N ASP A 629 2.36 -34.70 -47.67
CA ASP A 629 2.56 -34.71 -46.22
C ASP A 629 3.31 -33.44 -45.76
N LEU A 630 4.27 -32.94 -46.55
CA LEU A 630 4.97 -31.68 -46.28
C LEU A 630 4.09 -30.45 -46.55
N ARG A 631 3.25 -30.46 -47.59
CA ARG A 631 2.28 -29.38 -47.88
C ARG A 631 1.24 -29.25 -46.78
N SER A 632 0.64 -30.35 -46.35
CA SER A 632 -0.36 -30.37 -45.26
C SER A 632 0.26 -29.89 -43.93
N ARG A 633 1.47 -30.36 -43.58
CA ARG A 633 2.22 -29.84 -42.42
C ARG A 633 2.52 -28.34 -42.53
N MET A 634 2.94 -27.86 -43.70
CA MET A 634 3.18 -26.43 -43.94
C MET A 634 1.90 -25.60 -43.79
N LYS A 635 0.76 -26.10 -44.29
CA LYS A 635 -0.56 -25.45 -44.15
C LYS A 635 -1.00 -25.38 -42.69
N ILE A 636 -0.88 -26.48 -41.93
CA ILE A 636 -1.16 -26.50 -40.48
C ILE A 636 -0.26 -25.50 -39.74
N LEU A 637 1.03 -25.41 -40.08
CA LEU A 637 1.94 -24.42 -39.49
C LEU A 637 1.50 -22.99 -39.82
N GLN A 638 1.13 -22.71 -41.07
CA GLN A 638 0.64 -21.40 -41.51
C GLN A 638 -0.67 -20.99 -40.79
N ASP A 639 -1.60 -21.92 -40.62
CA ASP A 639 -2.88 -21.65 -39.93
C ASP A 639 -2.72 -21.56 -38.40
N SER A 640 -1.75 -22.29 -37.83
CA SER A 640 -1.30 -22.04 -36.46
C SER A 640 -0.64 -20.67 -36.31
N GLU A 641 -0.08 -20.10 -37.38
CA GLU A 641 0.57 -18.79 -37.36
C GLU A 641 -0.43 -17.65 -37.51
N SER A 642 -1.40 -17.77 -38.41
CA SER A 642 -2.48 -16.77 -38.56
C SER A 642 -3.31 -16.66 -37.27
N SER A 643 -3.64 -17.78 -36.63
CA SER A 643 -4.31 -17.81 -35.32
C SER A 643 -3.45 -17.22 -34.19
N ARG A 644 -2.13 -17.50 -34.15
CA ARG A 644 -1.21 -16.84 -33.21
C ARG A 644 -1.11 -15.32 -33.44
N ARG A 645 -1.07 -14.86 -34.70
CA ARG A 645 -1.09 -13.42 -35.04
C ARG A 645 -2.41 -12.77 -34.61
N ALA A 646 -3.56 -13.44 -34.81
CA ALA A 646 -4.85 -12.94 -34.35
C ALA A 646 -4.90 -12.80 -32.82
N LEU A 647 -4.44 -13.81 -32.07
CA LEU A 647 -4.35 -13.74 -30.61
C LEU A 647 -3.43 -12.61 -30.12
N ILE A 648 -2.30 -12.36 -30.80
CA ILE A 648 -1.43 -11.21 -30.50
C ILE A 648 -2.18 -9.89 -30.73
N ASN A 649 -2.88 -9.72 -31.86
CA ASN A 649 -3.67 -8.52 -32.14
C ASN A 649 -4.77 -8.27 -31.08
N ASP A 650 -5.40 -9.33 -30.57
CA ASP A 650 -6.44 -9.21 -29.54
C ASP A 650 -5.86 -8.94 -28.14
N LEU A 651 -4.65 -9.43 -27.85
CA LEU A 651 -3.89 -9.01 -26.66
C LEU A 651 -3.44 -7.54 -26.77
N GLU A 652 -3.01 -7.08 -27.94
CA GLU A 652 -2.67 -5.66 -28.17
C GLU A 652 -3.88 -4.73 -27.98
N LYS A 653 -5.08 -5.13 -28.42
CA LYS A 653 -6.33 -4.39 -28.14
C LYS A 653 -6.57 -4.29 -26.64
N LYS A 654 -6.47 -5.41 -25.91
CA LYS A 654 -6.65 -5.44 -24.45
C LYS A 654 -5.60 -4.61 -23.71
N VAL A 655 -4.36 -4.57 -24.19
CA VAL A 655 -3.32 -3.69 -23.64
C VAL A 655 -3.66 -2.22 -23.88
N LYS A 656 -4.16 -1.84 -25.07
CA LYS A 656 -4.60 -0.47 -25.37
C LYS A 656 -5.74 -0.02 -24.45
N THR A 657 -6.81 -0.81 -24.31
CA THR A 657 -7.92 -0.47 -23.42
C THR A 657 -7.48 -0.38 -21.96
N LEU A 658 -6.61 -1.27 -21.48
CA LEU A 658 -6.06 -1.20 -20.11
C LEU A 658 -5.16 0.02 -19.89
N VAL A 659 -4.43 0.50 -20.91
CA VAL A 659 -3.66 1.74 -20.86
C VAL A 659 -4.58 2.97 -20.85
N GLU A 660 -5.64 2.98 -21.66
CA GLU A 660 -6.68 4.01 -21.66
C GLU A 660 -7.36 4.09 -20.28
N GLU A 661 -7.82 2.96 -19.72
CA GLU A 661 -8.35 2.88 -18.36
C GLU A 661 -7.35 3.36 -17.30
N ALA A 662 -6.06 3.00 -17.42
CA ALA A 662 -5.03 3.46 -16.49
C ALA A 662 -4.83 4.98 -16.56
N SER A 663 -4.93 5.58 -17.75
CA SER A 663 -4.89 7.03 -17.92
C SER A 663 -6.12 7.73 -17.32
N ASN A 664 -7.30 7.13 -17.47
CA ASN A 664 -8.55 7.62 -16.86
C ASN A 664 -8.50 7.53 -15.33
N ARG A 665 -7.99 6.41 -14.78
CA ARG A 665 -7.74 6.24 -13.33
C ARG A 665 -6.73 7.28 -12.81
N LYS A 666 -5.66 7.58 -13.57
CA LYS A 666 -4.69 8.64 -13.22
C LYS A 666 -5.36 10.02 -13.19
N ALA A 667 -6.14 10.38 -14.21
CA ALA A 667 -6.84 11.66 -14.27
C ALA A 667 -7.85 11.83 -13.12
N PHE A 668 -8.56 10.75 -12.74
CA PHE A 668 -9.45 10.73 -11.58
C PHE A 668 -8.69 10.91 -10.25
N ILE A 669 -7.55 10.23 -10.07
CA ILE A 669 -6.68 10.40 -8.89
C ILE A 669 -6.13 11.84 -8.82
N GLU A 670 -5.76 12.45 -9.95
CA GLU A 670 -5.36 13.85 -9.96
C GLU A 670 -6.51 14.81 -9.65
N SER A 671 -7.74 14.52 -10.09
CA SER A 671 -8.95 15.28 -9.71
C SER A 671 -9.24 15.19 -8.21
N LEU A 672 -9.09 14.00 -7.61
CA LEU A 672 -9.16 13.83 -6.15
C LEU A 672 -8.05 14.60 -5.43
N LYS A 673 -6.81 14.57 -5.91
CA LYS A 673 -5.69 15.35 -5.34
C LYS A 673 -5.96 16.86 -5.40
N ARG A 674 -6.50 17.38 -6.52
CA ARG A 674 -6.88 18.80 -6.65
C ARG A 674 -7.95 19.17 -5.62
N ARG A 675 -9.01 18.37 -5.47
CA ARG A 675 -10.06 18.59 -4.46
C ARG A 675 -9.53 18.50 -3.01
N LEU A 676 -8.65 17.53 -2.71
CA LEU A 676 -8.01 17.42 -1.40
C LEU A 676 -7.11 18.63 -1.09
N SER A 677 -6.42 19.17 -2.09
CA SER A 677 -5.61 20.38 -1.93
C SER A 677 -6.46 21.61 -1.60
N VAL A 678 -7.62 21.76 -2.24
CA VAL A 678 -8.59 22.83 -1.93
C VAL A 678 -9.15 22.66 -0.52
N ALA A 679 -9.62 21.47 -0.16
CA ALA A 679 -10.15 21.19 1.18
C ALA A 679 -9.10 21.41 2.29
N ASN A 680 -7.82 21.07 2.06
CA ASN A 680 -6.73 21.39 2.98
C ASN A 680 -6.48 22.91 3.07
N GLN A 681 -6.60 23.65 1.98
CA GLN A 681 -6.46 25.11 1.98
C GLN A 681 -7.62 25.76 2.75
N GLU A 682 -8.86 25.37 2.50
CA GLU A 682 -10.06 25.80 3.24
C GLU A 682 -9.98 25.46 4.73
N LYS A 683 -9.50 24.25 5.07
CA LYS A 683 -9.21 23.86 6.45
C LYS A 683 -8.18 24.78 7.08
N SER A 684 -7.04 25.04 6.43
CA SER A 684 -5.99 25.92 6.98
C SER A 684 -6.48 27.37 7.16
N GLN A 685 -7.34 27.87 6.27
CA GLN A 685 -7.98 29.18 6.43
C GLN A 685 -8.92 29.19 7.64
N SER A 686 -9.75 28.15 7.80
CA SER A 686 -10.67 27.98 8.93
C SER A 686 -9.93 27.83 10.27
N GLU A 687 -8.82 27.09 10.31
CA GLU A 687 -7.95 27.00 11.48
C GLU A 687 -7.32 28.37 11.81
N SER A 688 -6.89 29.12 10.80
CA SER A 688 -6.35 30.48 11.01
C SER A 688 -7.39 31.50 11.49
N SER A 689 -8.68 31.33 11.13
CA SER A 689 -9.77 32.19 11.63
C SER A 689 -10.21 31.76 13.04
N GLY A 690 -10.25 30.46 13.32
CA GLY A 690 -10.47 29.91 14.65
C GLY A 690 -9.42 30.38 15.66
N GLN A 691 -8.14 30.36 15.29
CA GLN A 691 -7.04 30.89 16.12
C GLN A 691 -7.22 32.39 16.41
N LYS A 692 -7.56 33.21 15.41
CA LYS A 692 -7.82 34.66 15.61
C LYS A 692 -9.01 34.90 16.54
N LEU A 693 -10.10 34.14 16.40
CA LEU A 693 -11.26 34.22 17.28
C LEU A 693 -10.92 33.77 18.71
N GLN A 694 -10.10 32.72 18.88
CA GLN A 694 -9.62 32.26 20.18
C GLN A 694 -8.74 33.32 20.87
N GLU A 695 -7.81 33.95 20.13
CA GLU A 695 -7.04 35.08 20.65
C GLU A 695 -7.95 36.27 21.05
N ASP A 696 -8.94 36.62 20.23
CA ASP A 696 -9.80 37.77 20.48
C ASP A 696 -10.78 37.53 21.64
N LEU A 697 -11.18 36.28 21.85
CA LEU A 697 -11.89 35.79 23.04
C LEU A 697 -11.00 35.88 24.29
N GLN A 698 -9.75 35.43 24.24
CA GLN A 698 -8.79 35.64 25.35
C GLN A 698 -8.58 37.14 25.65
N LYS A 699 -8.53 37.99 24.62
CA LYS A 699 -8.51 39.46 24.75
C LYS A 699 -9.84 40.06 25.24
N ARG A 700 -10.96 39.33 25.23
CA ARG A 700 -12.20 39.69 25.94
C ARG A 700 -12.13 39.25 27.40
N ASP A 701 -11.74 38.00 27.68
CA ASP A 701 -11.68 37.45 29.04
C ASP A 701 -10.73 38.24 29.93
N GLN A 702 -9.55 38.63 29.41
CA GLN A 702 -8.62 39.53 30.10
C GLN A 702 -9.25 40.90 30.44
N LYS A 703 -10.12 41.44 29.57
CA LYS A 703 -10.85 42.69 29.83
C LYS A 703 -12.00 42.49 30.81
N LEU A 704 -12.70 41.36 30.77
CA LEU A 704 -13.76 41.02 31.73
C LEU A 704 -13.18 40.83 33.13
N ALA A 705 -12.05 40.11 33.26
CA ALA A 705 -11.33 39.98 34.52
C ALA A 705 -10.88 41.34 35.07
N ALA A 706 -10.30 42.21 34.22
CA ALA A 706 -9.90 43.56 34.63
C ALA A 706 -11.10 44.44 35.04
N LEU A 707 -12.24 44.32 34.35
CA LEU A 707 -13.49 45.00 34.74
C LEU A 707 -14.09 44.44 36.03
N GLN A 708 -13.97 43.13 36.28
CA GLN A 708 -14.49 42.50 37.49
C GLN A 708 -13.65 42.84 38.72
N VAL A 709 -12.32 42.93 38.59
CA VAL A 709 -11.44 43.50 39.64
C VAL A 709 -11.85 44.93 39.95
N ARG A 710 -12.01 45.79 38.92
CA ARG A 710 -12.47 47.18 39.11
C ARG A 710 -13.87 47.29 39.70
N LEU A 711 -14.76 46.33 39.43
CA LEU A 711 -16.09 46.29 40.03
C LEU A 711 -15.99 46.00 41.54
N VAL A 712 -15.16 45.02 41.94
CA VAL A 712 -14.89 44.72 43.36
C VAL A 712 -14.21 45.90 44.07
N GLU A 713 -13.27 46.60 43.42
CA GLU A 713 -12.66 47.84 43.94
C GLU A 713 -13.73 48.94 44.14
N CYS A 714 -14.61 49.14 43.16
CA CYS A 714 -15.72 50.08 43.27
C CYS A 714 -16.71 49.69 44.38
N GLU A 715 -17.07 48.42 44.52
CA GLU A 715 -17.94 47.92 45.59
C GLU A 715 -17.31 48.08 46.97
N GLY A 716 -16.01 47.83 47.12
CA GLY A 716 -15.26 48.12 48.35
C GLY A 716 -15.29 49.61 48.70
N SER A 717 -15.01 50.49 47.72
CA SER A 717 -15.07 51.94 47.92
C SER A 717 -16.49 52.44 48.26
N ARG A 718 -17.54 51.80 47.73
CA ARG A 718 -18.93 52.07 48.08
C ARG A 718 -19.23 51.61 49.50
N ALA A 719 -18.84 50.41 49.89
CA ALA A 719 -19.05 49.88 51.24
C ALA A 719 -18.33 50.74 52.30
N GLU A 720 -17.11 51.22 52.01
CA GLU A 720 -16.41 52.20 52.86
C GLU A 720 -17.20 53.51 53.02
N LEU A 721 -17.79 54.04 51.94
CA LEU A 721 -18.59 55.26 52.00
C LEU A 721 -19.92 55.04 52.73
N GLU A 722 -20.56 53.90 52.52
CA GLU A 722 -21.77 53.47 53.25
C GLU A 722 -21.49 53.30 54.75
N GLU A 723 -20.34 52.73 55.14
CA GLU A 723 -19.93 52.68 56.55
C GLU A 723 -19.71 54.09 57.12
N LYS A 724 -18.97 54.95 56.42
CA LYS A 724 -18.70 56.34 56.85
C LYS A 724 -20.00 57.13 57.03
N VAL A 725 -20.97 56.99 56.12
CA VAL A 725 -22.31 57.56 56.26
C VAL A 725 -23.08 56.93 57.43
N CYS A 726 -23.06 55.60 57.58
CA CYS A 726 -23.70 54.93 58.71
C CYS A 726 -23.14 55.37 60.07
N VAL A 727 -21.83 55.63 60.18
CA VAL A 727 -21.20 56.18 61.39
C VAL A 727 -21.68 57.61 61.64
N GLN A 728 -21.69 58.48 60.62
CA GLN A 728 -22.17 59.86 60.75
C GLN A 728 -23.66 59.92 61.14
N VAL A 729 -24.51 59.14 60.49
CA VAL A 729 -25.95 59.05 60.81
C VAL A 729 -26.15 58.55 62.24
N ARG A 730 -25.46 57.48 62.67
CA ARG A 730 -25.53 57.00 64.06
C ARG A 730 -25.07 58.06 65.07
N ALA A 731 -24.00 58.80 64.78
CA ALA A 731 -23.52 59.88 65.64
C ALA A 731 -24.54 61.03 65.74
N ALA A 732 -25.16 61.43 64.64
CA ALA A 732 -26.22 62.44 64.63
C ALA A 732 -27.48 61.97 65.37
N SER A 733 -27.92 60.71 65.16
CA SER A 733 -29.03 60.12 65.91
C SER A 733 -28.75 60.05 67.42
N GLN A 734 -27.52 59.74 67.83
CA GLN A 734 -27.11 59.80 69.24
C GLN A 734 -27.20 61.22 69.79
N GLN A 735 -26.63 62.21 69.09
CA GLN A 735 -26.72 63.63 69.49
C GLN A 735 -28.16 64.13 69.61
N HIS A 736 -29.05 63.73 68.69
CA HIS A 736 -30.47 64.07 68.76
C HIS A 736 -31.18 63.35 69.93
N SER A 737 -30.86 62.08 70.19
CA SER A 737 -31.37 61.33 71.35
C SER A 737 -30.95 61.98 72.67
N ASP A 738 -29.67 62.30 72.81
CA ASP A 738 -29.11 62.92 74.02
C ASP A 738 -29.72 64.32 74.22
N ALA A 739 -29.86 65.11 73.16
CA ALA A 739 -30.54 66.42 73.19
C ALA A 739 -32.01 66.28 73.62
N LEU A 740 -32.78 65.37 73.02
CA LEU A 740 -34.16 65.09 73.41
C LEU A 740 -34.25 64.67 74.88
N HIS A 741 -33.34 63.84 75.36
CA HIS A 741 -33.34 63.40 76.76
C HIS A 741 -32.98 64.54 77.73
N THR A 742 -32.07 65.45 77.37
CA THR A 742 -31.82 66.67 78.18
C THR A 742 -33.04 67.59 78.23
N LEU A 743 -33.74 67.80 77.10
CA LEU A 743 -34.97 68.59 77.04
C LEU A 743 -36.11 67.94 77.84
N GLN A 744 -36.25 66.62 77.78
CA GLN A 744 -37.23 65.86 78.56
C GLN A 744 -36.94 65.95 80.07
N ASN A 745 -35.65 65.88 80.46
CA ASN A 745 -35.23 66.05 81.85
C ASN A 745 -35.50 67.49 82.35
N GLN A 746 -35.20 68.51 81.55
CA GLN A 746 -35.53 69.91 81.84
C GLN A 746 -37.04 70.14 81.98
N LEU A 747 -37.85 69.58 81.07
CA LEU A 747 -39.31 69.63 81.15
C LEU A 747 -39.82 68.97 82.45
N SER A 748 -39.28 67.81 82.82
CA SER A 748 -39.65 67.14 84.07
C SER A 748 -39.23 67.94 85.33
N LEU A 749 -38.18 68.75 85.25
CA LEU A 749 -37.76 69.63 86.34
C LEU A 749 -38.72 70.83 86.45
N ALA A 750 -39.06 71.46 85.32
CA ALA A 750 -40.03 72.55 85.27
C ALA A 750 -41.44 72.11 85.73
N GLN A 751 -41.87 70.90 85.35
CA GLN A 751 -43.12 70.30 85.83
C GLN A 751 -43.12 70.12 87.35
N ARG A 752 -42.06 69.54 87.94
CA ARG A 752 -41.94 69.43 89.41
C ARG A 752 -41.92 70.79 90.11
N GLN A 753 -41.27 71.79 89.51
CA GLN A 753 -41.28 73.18 90.04
C GLN A 753 -42.68 73.80 89.98
N GLN A 754 -43.44 73.58 88.89
CA GLN A 754 -44.83 74.03 88.78
C GLN A 754 -45.74 73.33 89.81
N GLU A 755 -45.54 72.04 90.04
CA GLU A 755 -46.25 71.26 91.07
C GLU A 755 -45.93 71.75 92.49
N GLN A 756 -44.65 72.01 92.78
CA GLN A 756 -44.20 72.58 94.06
C GLN A 756 -44.85 73.96 94.31
N LEU A 757 -44.82 74.87 93.33
CA LEU A 757 -45.45 76.18 93.42
C LEU A 757 -46.98 76.08 93.58
N ARG A 758 -47.63 75.15 92.87
CA ARG A 758 -49.06 74.84 93.03
C ARG A 758 -49.37 74.37 94.46
N SER A 759 -48.59 73.44 95.02
CA SER A 759 -48.81 72.93 96.38
C SER A 759 -48.52 73.98 97.47
N PHE A 760 -47.48 74.79 97.30
CA PHE A 760 -47.16 75.89 98.22
C PHE A 760 -48.29 76.93 98.23
N THR A 761 -48.81 77.30 97.04
CA THR A 761 -49.92 78.24 96.92
C THR A 761 -51.18 77.70 97.60
N GLN A 762 -51.49 76.40 97.46
CA GLN A 762 -52.61 75.77 98.16
C GLN A 762 -52.44 75.81 99.68
N ALA A 763 -51.26 75.49 100.21
CA ALA A 763 -50.99 75.52 101.65
C ALA A 763 -51.13 76.94 102.24
N LEU A 764 -50.53 77.95 101.58
CA LEU A 764 -50.63 79.34 101.99
C LEU A 764 -52.08 79.84 101.99
N VAL A 765 -52.88 79.42 101.00
CA VAL A 765 -54.29 79.79 100.88
C VAL A 765 -55.17 79.13 101.95
N VAL A 766 -54.86 77.88 102.32
CA VAL A 766 -55.51 77.21 103.48
C VAL A 766 -55.18 77.94 104.79
N GLU A 767 -53.91 78.26 105.05
CA GLU A 767 -53.52 78.96 106.29
C GLU A 767 -54.15 80.35 106.40
N LEU A 768 -54.16 81.14 105.32
CA LEU A 768 -54.85 82.44 105.31
C LEU A 768 -56.36 82.30 105.58
N SER A 769 -57.02 81.25 105.06
CA SER A 769 -58.43 80.98 105.37
C SER A 769 -58.67 80.66 106.85
N ARG A 770 -57.72 79.94 107.49
CA ARG A 770 -57.76 79.62 108.92
C ARG A 770 -57.57 80.88 109.77
N GLU A 771 -56.57 81.71 109.46
CA GLU A 771 -56.33 82.97 110.17
C GLU A 771 -57.52 83.95 110.05
N VAL A 772 -58.20 84.01 108.90
CA VAL A 772 -59.43 84.81 108.72
C VAL A 772 -60.52 84.31 109.66
N GLN A 773 -60.77 83.00 109.68
CA GLN A 773 -61.81 82.38 110.52
C GLN A 773 -61.52 82.54 112.01
N GLU A 774 -60.27 82.38 112.44
CA GLU A 774 -59.85 82.61 113.83
C GLU A 774 -60.00 84.08 114.23
N SER A 775 -59.64 85.03 113.35
CA SER A 775 -59.82 86.47 113.58
C SER A 775 -61.31 86.84 113.68
N ARG A 776 -62.17 86.31 112.78
CA ARG A 776 -63.64 86.43 112.86
C ARG A 776 -64.17 85.87 114.18
N ALA A 777 -63.68 84.71 114.62
CA ALA A 777 -64.14 84.04 115.84
C ALA A 777 -63.77 84.81 117.12
N GLU A 778 -62.53 85.29 117.24
CA GLU A 778 -62.12 86.10 118.40
C GLU A 778 -62.82 87.47 118.41
N LEU A 779 -63.11 88.06 117.24
CA LEU A 779 -63.91 89.29 117.14
C LEU A 779 -65.35 89.07 117.63
N ARG A 780 -66.00 87.98 117.18
CA ARG A 780 -67.34 87.56 117.68
C ARG A 780 -67.32 87.37 119.20
N LYS A 781 -66.27 86.75 119.75
CA LYS A 781 -66.08 86.56 121.20
C LYS A 781 -65.93 87.90 121.95
N ARG A 782 -65.09 88.82 121.48
CA ARG A 782 -64.93 90.15 122.13
C ARG A 782 -66.18 91.03 122.03
N ARG A 783 -66.91 90.99 120.91
CA ARG A 783 -68.22 91.65 120.77
C ARG A 783 -69.22 91.11 121.82
N ARG A 784 -69.26 89.79 122.07
CA ARG A 784 -70.09 89.14 123.11
C ARG A 784 -69.65 89.52 124.54
N GLU A 785 -68.35 89.60 124.81
CA GLU A 785 -67.81 89.99 126.12
C GLU A 785 -68.10 91.47 126.45
N ARG A 786 -68.02 92.37 125.46
CA ARG A 786 -68.38 93.80 125.63
C ARG A 786 -69.85 93.98 125.99
N LYS A 787 -70.79 93.36 125.25
CA LYS A 787 -72.24 93.39 125.56
C LYS A 787 -72.54 92.90 126.99
N LYS A 788 -71.72 91.98 127.52
CA LYS A 788 -71.83 91.47 128.90
C LYS A 788 -71.43 92.47 129.98
N ARG A 789 -70.54 93.42 129.67
CA ARG A 789 -70.10 94.47 130.62
C ARG A 789 -71.04 95.68 130.62
N GLU A 790 -71.50 96.12 129.45
CA GLU A 790 -72.37 97.30 129.31
C GLU A 790 -73.76 97.13 129.95
N ARG A 791 -74.25 95.89 130.10
CA ARG A 791 -75.55 95.57 130.74
C ARG A 791 -75.52 95.53 132.28
N ALA A 792 -74.40 95.85 132.94
CA ALA A 792 -74.26 95.70 134.40
C ALA A 792 -74.70 96.93 135.23
N ASP A 793 -74.72 98.14 134.66
CA ASP A 793 -74.59 99.38 135.44
C ASP A 793 -75.84 100.29 135.52
N ARG A 794 -77.03 99.79 135.13
CA ARG A 794 -78.32 100.46 135.41
C ARG A 794 -79.39 99.44 135.79
N GLY A 795 -79.79 99.45 137.06
CA GLY A 795 -80.64 98.40 137.63
C GLY A 795 -82.11 98.79 137.83
N VAL A 796 -83.00 97.82 137.59
CA VAL A 796 -84.28 97.66 138.30
C VAL A 796 -84.33 96.21 138.80
N SER A 797 -84.67 96.01 140.08
CA SER A 797 -84.59 94.68 140.70
C SER A 797 -85.81 93.80 140.39
N ARG A 798 -85.53 92.49 140.28
CA ARG A 798 -86.38 91.43 139.69
C ARG A 798 -87.80 91.32 140.27
N SER A 799 -88.01 91.71 141.53
CA SER A 799 -89.27 91.49 142.25
C SER A 799 -90.44 92.37 141.80
N SER A 800 -90.20 93.55 141.21
CA SER A 800 -91.30 94.41 140.71
C SER A 800 -91.86 93.86 139.39
N MET A 801 -90.96 93.46 138.49
CA MET A 801 -91.28 92.92 137.17
C MET A 801 -92.11 91.63 137.26
N GLN A 802 -91.76 90.70 138.15
CA GLN A 802 -92.52 89.47 138.35
C GLN A 802 -93.93 89.71 138.91
N LYS A 803 -94.12 90.74 139.76
CA LYS A 803 -95.47 91.14 140.22
C LYS A 803 -96.30 91.73 139.08
N ALA A 804 -95.71 92.58 138.24
CA ALA A 804 -96.39 93.13 137.07
C ALA A 804 -96.80 92.02 136.07
N GLN A 805 -95.90 91.07 135.78
CA GLN A 805 -96.17 89.92 134.93
C GLN A 805 -97.26 89.01 135.50
N SER A 806 -97.25 88.72 136.80
CA SER A 806 -98.29 87.94 137.47
C SER A 806 -99.68 88.60 137.39
N ILE A 807 -99.74 89.94 137.48
CA ILE A 807 -101.00 90.68 137.37
C ILE A 807 -101.49 90.71 135.92
N ALA A 808 -100.60 90.93 134.95
CA ALA A 808 -100.94 90.93 133.53
C ALA A 808 -101.47 89.56 133.05
N ALA A 809 -100.82 88.46 133.45
CA ALA A 809 -101.30 87.10 133.16
C ALA A 809 -102.73 86.86 133.70
N SER A 810 -102.99 87.27 134.95
CA SER A 810 -104.30 87.12 135.60
C SER A 810 -105.41 88.01 135.02
N ILE A 811 -105.08 89.17 134.47
CA ILE A 811 -106.07 90.07 133.85
C ILE A 811 -106.44 89.60 132.44
N LEU A 812 -105.50 88.98 131.72
CA LEU A 812 -105.65 88.59 130.31
C LEU A 812 -106.08 87.13 130.11
N ASN A 813 -106.28 86.34 131.18
CA ASN A 813 -106.50 84.89 131.13
C ASN A 813 -105.42 84.13 130.32
N LEU A 814 -104.17 84.60 130.38
CA LEU A 814 -103.02 83.98 129.74
C LEU A 814 -102.15 83.27 130.79
N THR A 815 -101.51 82.17 130.43
CA THR A 815 -100.56 81.54 131.36
C THR A 815 -99.30 82.39 131.49
N HIS A 816 -98.57 82.23 132.60
CA HIS A 816 -97.26 82.89 132.79
C HIS A 816 -96.27 82.51 131.66
N THR A 817 -96.40 81.32 131.08
CA THR A 817 -95.64 80.86 129.91
C THR A 817 -96.01 81.61 128.63
N ASP A 818 -97.29 81.88 128.36
CA ASP A 818 -97.71 82.63 127.18
C ASP A 818 -97.24 84.09 127.26
N LEU A 819 -97.38 84.71 128.43
CA LEU A 819 -96.90 86.07 128.67
C LEU A 819 -95.37 86.17 128.57
N ALA A 820 -94.63 85.14 129.03
CA ALA A 820 -93.19 85.08 128.88
C ALA A 820 -92.76 84.87 127.41
N SER A 821 -93.54 84.14 126.61
CA SER A 821 -93.30 83.93 125.18
C SER A 821 -93.46 85.23 124.38
N ILE A 822 -94.53 85.99 124.62
CA ILE A 822 -94.79 87.27 123.95
C ILE A 822 -93.70 88.31 124.29
N LEU A 823 -93.13 88.23 125.50
CA LEU A 823 -92.06 89.12 125.99
C LEU A 823 -90.63 88.65 125.65
N HIS A 824 -90.43 87.55 124.90
CA HIS A 824 -89.10 87.08 124.46
C HIS A 824 -88.79 87.43 123.00
N THR A 825 -89.26 88.58 122.52
CA THR A 825 -89.06 89.08 121.16
C THR A 825 -87.97 90.16 121.05
N ASP A 826 -86.90 90.04 121.84
CA ASP A 826 -85.63 90.77 121.62
C ASP A 826 -84.72 89.95 120.68
N GLN A 827 -84.31 90.56 119.57
CA GLN A 827 -83.55 89.92 118.49
C GLN A 827 -82.02 89.98 118.74
N GLU A 828 -81.30 88.93 118.37
CA GLU A 828 -79.95 89.05 117.77
C GLU A 828 -79.89 88.09 116.57
N GLU A 829 -79.59 88.62 115.38
CA GLU A 829 -79.52 87.84 114.14
C GLU A 829 -78.21 87.03 114.06
N GLU A 830 -78.28 85.79 113.58
CA GLU A 830 -77.08 85.02 113.24
C GLU A 830 -76.71 85.26 111.76
N GLU A 831 -75.80 86.20 111.51
CA GLU A 831 -75.13 86.32 110.20
C GLU A 831 -74.29 85.05 109.92
N GLY A 832 -74.76 84.24 108.97
CA GLY A 832 -74.11 82.99 108.54
C GLY A 832 -72.79 83.20 107.78
N ASP A 833 -71.86 82.27 107.91
CA ASP A 833 -70.45 82.42 107.48
C ASP A 833 -70.19 82.05 105.99
N GLU A 834 -71.15 82.32 105.09
CA GLU A 834 -71.17 81.74 103.73
C GLU A 834 -69.95 82.11 102.85
N GLY A 835 -69.46 83.35 102.94
CA GLY A 835 -68.36 83.89 102.10
C GLY A 835 -66.95 83.30 102.32
N GLY A 836 -66.85 82.15 103.01
CA GLY A 836 -65.60 81.41 103.23
C GLY A 836 -65.32 80.32 102.19
N GLY A 837 -66.35 79.66 101.66
CA GLY A 837 -66.20 78.52 100.74
C GLY A 837 -65.74 78.93 99.35
N ASP A 838 -66.52 79.82 98.71
CA ASP A 838 -66.38 80.16 97.29
C ASP A 838 -64.99 80.66 96.91
N TRP A 839 -64.32 81.42 97.79
CA TRP A 839 -62.97 81.93 97.56
C TRP A 839 -61.94 80.81 97.43
N MET A 840 -62.06 79.76 98.24
CA MET A 840 -61.18 78.58 98.16
C MET A 840 -61.36 77.84 96.83
N ASP A 841 -62.59 77.75 96.32
CA ASP A 841 -62.87 77.10 95.04
C ASP A 841 -62.46 77.95 93.82
N HIS A 842 -62.56 79.28 93.90
CA HIS A 842 -61.99 80.16 92.87
C HIS A 842 -60.47 79.97 92.75
N ILE A 843 -59.73 79.92 93.88
CA ILE A 843 -58.29 79.68 93.85
C ILE A 843 -57.97 78.25 93.38
N ARG A 844 -58.71 77.23 93.83
CA ARG A 844 -58.56 75.85 93.30
C ARG A 844 -58.74 75.81 91.79
N HIS A 845 -59.73 76.52 91.24
CA HIS A 845 -59.98 76.61 89.81
C HIS A 845 -58.84 77.29 89.06
N VAL A 846 -58.38 78.47 89.50
CA VAL A 846 -57.25 79.18 88.85
C VAL A 846 -55.96 78.34 88.88
N LEU A 847 -55.72 77.58 89.95
CA LEU A 847 -54.58 76.65 90.03
C LEU A 847 -54.71 75.41 89.15
N GLN A 848 -55.92 75.00 88.75
CA GLN A 848 -56.17 73.87 87.85
C GLN A 848 -56.01 74.22 86.37
N GLN A 849 -56.00 75.51 86.01
CA GLN A 849 -55.74 75.95 84.63
C GLN A 849 -54.30 75.58 84.19
N GLN A 850 -54.11 75.31 82.89
CA GLN A 850 -52.81 74.88 82.35
C GLN A 850 -51.70 75.91 82.59
N VAL A 851 -52.06 77.20 82.50
CA VAL A 851 -51.23 78.34 82.89
C VAL A 851 -51.97 79.08 84.02
N PRO A 852 -51.66 78.79 85.30
CA PRO A 852 -52.30 79.50 86.41
C PRO A 852 -51.85 80.97 86.40
N SER A 853 -52.81 81.90 86.28
CA SER A 853 -52.50 83.33 86.21
C SER A 853 -52.00 83.84 87.57
N ALA A 854 -50.69 84.11 87.66
CA ALA A 854 -50.05 84.60 88.87
C ALA A 854 -50.63 85.94 89.35
N ALA A 855 -51.08 86.81 88.44
CA ALA A 855 -51.75 88.06 88.80
C ALA A 855 -53.05 87.82 89.56
N VAL A 856 -53.95 86.98 89.01
CA VAL A 856 -55.25 86.67 89.61
C VAL A 856 -55.10 85.94 90.95
N LEU A 857 -54.09 85.05 91.08
CA LEU A 857 -53.78 84.39 92.35
C LEU A 857 -53.30 85.39 93.41
N VAL A 858 -52.43 86.33 93.05
CA VAL A 858 -51.95 87.38 93.97
C VAL A 858 -53.08 88.34 94.35
N GLU A 859 -53.97 88.71 93.41
CA GLU A 859 -55.14 89.55 93.69
C GLU A 859 -56.08 88.89 94.71
N LEU A 860 -56.49 87.64 94.48
CA LEU A 860 -57.36 86.88 95.39
C LEU A 860 -56.73 86.67 96.78
N VAL A 861 -55.41 86.46 96.85
CA VAL A 861 -54.67 86.36 98.13
C VAL A 861 -54.59 87.72 98.84
N LEU A 862 -54.35 88.81 98.10
CA LEU A 862 -54.32 90.16 98.65
C LEU A 862 -55.70 90.62 99.16
N GLU A 863 -56.79 90.12 98.60
CA GLU A 863 -58.15 90.37 99.13
C GLU A 863 -58.36 89.78 100.52
N LYS A 864 -57.98 88.52 100.77
CA LYS A 864 -58.05 87.95 102.12
C LYS A 864 -57.01 88.51 103.08
N LEU A 865 -55.84 88.94 102.61
CA LEU A 865 -54.88 89.69 103.45
C LEU A 865 -55.43 91.08 103.86
N LYS A 866 -56.21 91.75 102.99
CA LYS A 866 -56.95 92.97 103.38
C LYS A 866 -58.07 92.63 104.38
N GLU A 867 -58.77 91.52 104.20
CA GLU A 867 -59.81 91.06 105.16
C GLU A 867 -59.20 90.78 106.55
N LEU A 868 -58.10 90.03 106.62
CA LEU A 868 -57.30 89.82 107.84
C LEU A 868 -56.92 91.14 108.50
N ARG A 869 -56.43 92.09 107.71
CA ARG A 869 -56.04 93.41 108.20
C ARG A 869 -57.21 94.18 108.80
N MET A 870 -58.38 94.19 108.14
CA MET A 870 -59.58 94.84 108.69
C MET A 870 -60.03 94.18 110.00
N LEU A 871 -60.06 92.84 110.05
CA LEU A 871 -60.46 92.08 111.25
C LEU A 871 -59.48 92.28 112.43
N THR A 872 -58.18 92.38 112.16
CA THR A 872 -57.16 92.62 113.18
C THR A 872 -57.10 94.08 113.63
N GLU A 873 -57.36 95.06 112.74
CA GLU A 873 -57.57 96.47 113.10
C GLU A 873 -58.83 96.64 113.96
N GLU A 874 -59.94 95.96 113.66
CA GLU A 874 -61.12 95.92 114.55
C GLU A 874 -60.79 95.32 115.93
N LEU A 875 -60.11 94.15 115.97
CA LEU A 875 -59.67 93.53 117.22
C LEU A 875 -58.77 94.46 118.06
N ALA A 876 -57.92 95.25 117.40
CA ALA A 876 -57.09 96.26 118.05
C ALA A 876 -57.93 97.40 118.65
N VAL A 877 -58.96 97.90 117.94
CA VAL A 877 -59.91 98.90 118.46
C VAL A 877 -60.66 98.40 119.70
N PHE A 878 -61.03 97.11 119.74
CA PHE A 878 -61.59 96.47 120.95
C PHE A 878 -60.59 96.30 122.10
N SER A 879 -59.29 96.55 121.89
CA SER A 879 -58.26 96.51 122.95
C SER A 879 -57.88 97.91 123.47
N SER A 880 -57.87 98.93 122.60
CA SER A 880 -57.42 100.28 122.95
C SER A 880 -58.36 101.03 123.90
N THR A 881 -59.65 100.68 123.95
CA THR A 881 -60.66 101.32 124.81
C THR A 881 -60.60 100.91 126.29
N ASN A 882 -59.71 99.98 126.67
CA ASN A 882 -59.66 99.40 128.02
C ASN A 882 -58.52 99.97 128.90
N ASN A 883 -57.78 100.99 128.43
CA ASN A 883 -56.50 101.43 129.04
C ASN A 883 -56.42 102.92 129.45
N GLN A 884 -57.54 103.61 129.71
CA GLN A 884 -57.54 104.96 130.30
C GLN A 884 -58.34 105.00 131.61
N ASN A 885 -57.63 104.83 132.73
CA ASN A 885 -58.11 105.11 134.09
C ASN A 885 -56.93 105.23 135.08
N VAL A 886 -56.07 106.23 134.83
CA VAL A 886 -55.19 106.92 135.80
C VAL A 886 -55.22 108.40 135.43
#